data_AF-A0A4C2DZS4-F1
#
_entry.id   AF-A0A4C2DZS4-F1
#
_cell.length_a   1.000
_cell.length_b   1.000
_cell.length_c   1.000
_cell.angle_alpha   90.00
_cell.angle_beta   90.00
_cell.angle_gamma   90.00
#
_symmetry.space_group_name_H-M   'P 1'
#
loop_
_entity.id
_entity.type
_entity.pdbx_description
1 polymer ?
#
loop_
_entity_poly.entity_id
_entity_poly.type
_entity_poly.pdbx_seq_one_letter_code
_entity_poly.pdbx_strand_id
1 'polypeptide(L)'
;MTDTSKKLSLEERLSLAAKKSKKKSKKSPSPASTVPVAAEQTNKVEKFDGDEIDEKVNEKNNEKDEDENKGNIDAAATINPRSAVTPENFAVPGVGGLTDNFLEEKNDWERQIFLLNSLKDREPWSQLLNESTQFSNIDDFLNIFEPALRSIYGELQNYRKQKYSTSESITDKEKDELISQLRYEGEKLAGIELRQNNTIKSLRRKLTEMDNVINVTQDELSKKIRGYEQLFNSHEELKSQLRNYEIIIKDLRQDNSRLRDSDSLLEEKTKELEDVRTNLEVDHQKFDQLEKNFLIEIETLKSSSQEQVTQLETSLEQLRIELDRGMKNKQDIPVRDFDENERTLREELESLKFSSSQLENSLTGKISELGSHLDQLRHSNTKLEEQLRTFRQQNSSLEKRLFDEDKGRKENATKMQELQQENEKLQNSLQDTIEDYNLLQKKYEIRHIQLESNVDSHAEPIEKDSKLSQQLDVPDTHKNVAVPPPPEDEDWMYPPNVSQISSIENPIDFDNSSIQKEVDEISDRPPIEDDKLSMSEMDIPDEAAAMGSTIQDVHSTSRKTNSMNYRRRSTQVDSTGQMNAHMISKLGAEIRRYEAELVSLQNSCERLQKEKMEASNEILNLLEDNERVKILVKEKNELAKKFEETRNKLEASLQVLGEKTEKVEELENDVADLKEMMQQQIQQMADMQERMR
;
A
#
# COMPACT_ATOMS: atom_id res chain seq x y z
N MET A 1 -11.91 67.73 -39.35
CA MET A 1 -10.73 67.03 -39.87
C MET A 1 -10.04 66.30 -38.73
N THR A 2 -10.15 64.96 -38.79
CA THR A 2 -9.10 63.96 -38.52
C THR A 2 -8.63 63.83 -37.07
N ASP A 3 -9.24 63.00 -36.22
CA ASP A 3 -9.19 61.52 -36.22
C ASP A 3 -7.79 60.92 -36.40
N THR A 4 -7.18 60.52 -35.29
CA THR A 4 -6.46 59.25 -35.19
C THR A 4 -6.68 58.66 -33.80
N SER A 5 -7.66 57.76 -33.72
CA SER A 5 -7.96 56.89 -32.59
C SER A 5 -6.74 56.01 -32.27
N LYS A 6 -6.03 56.33 -31.18
CA LYS A 6 -4.99 55.46 -30.63
C LYS A 6 -5.65 54.14 -30.20
N LYS A 7 -5.39 53.07 -30.96
CA LYS A 7 -5.79 51.71 -30.60
C LYS A 7 -5.01 51.31 -29.34
N LEU A 8 -5.72 51.25 -28.20
CA LEU A 8 -5.22 50.69 -26.95
C LEU A 8 -4.69 49.26 -27.18
N SER A 9 -3.50 48.98 -26.67
CA SER A 9 -2.80 47.69 -26.77
C SER A 9 -3.66 46.56 -26.17
N LEU A 10 -3.52 45.34 -26.72
CA LEU A 10 -4.22 44.13 -26.27
C LEU A 10 -4.06 43.92 -24.74
N GLU A 11 -2.87 44.22 -24.23
CA GLU A 11 -2.53 44.08 -22.82
C GLU A 11 -3.23 45.11 -21.93
N GLU A 12 -3.47 46.30 -22.47
CA GLU A 12 -4.20 47.38 -21.80
C GLU A 12 -5.70 47.07 -21.73
N ARG A 13 -6.25 46.42 -22.78
CA ARG A 13 -7.62 45.91 -22.80
C ARG A 13 -7.82 44.75 -21.82
N LEU A 14 -6.85 43.83 -21.74
CA LEU A 14 -6.88 42.71 -20.80
C LEU A 14 -6.77 43.18 -19.34
N SER A 15 -5.92 44.19 -19.08
CA SER A 15 -5.75 44.78 -17.75
C SER A 15 -7.00 45.52 -17.25
N LEU A 16 -7.77 46.16 -18.15
CA LEU A 16 -9.05 46.80 -17.80
C LEU A 16 -10.18 45.80 -17.57
N ALA A 17 -10.17 44.66 -18.27
CA ALA A 17 -11.12 43.58 -18.04
C ALA A 17 -10.89 42.90 -16.67
N ALA A 18 -9.64 42.69 -16.28
CA ALA A 18 -9.29 42.09 -14.99
C ALA A 18 -9.65 42.98 -13.78
N LYS A 19 -9.67 44.32 -13.94
CA LYS A 19 -10.00 45.26 -12.86
C LYS A 19 -11.50 45.47 -12.60
N LYS A 20 -12.40 44.95 -13.46
CA LYS A 20 -13.86 45.20 -13.36
C LYS A 20 -14.66 44.12 -12.60
N SER A 21 -14.07 43.00 -12.19
CA SER A 21 -14.80 41.88 -11.55
C SER A 21 -14.78 41.85 -10.02
N LYS A 22 -14.18 42.84 -9.33
CA LYS A 22 -14.22 42.93 -7.86
C LYS A 22 -14.98 44.15 -7.38
N LYS A 23 -16.31 44.04 -7.24
CA LYS A 23 -17.08 44.80 -6.22
C LYS A 23 -18.55 44.33 -6.09
N LYS A 24 -18.89 44.00 -4.84
CA LYS A 24 -20.22 43.95 -4.19
C LYS A 24 -21.03 42.64 -4.23
N SER A 25 -20.80 41.82 -3.19
CA SER A 25 -21.87 41.06 -2.51
C SER A 25 -22.09 41.68 -1.12
N LYS A 26 -23.32 42.14 -0.84
CA LYS A 26 -23.86 42.30 0.52
C LYS A 26 -25.37 42.52 0.48
N LYS A 27 -26.04 41.73 1.32
CA LYS A 27 -27.41 41.84 1.88
C LYS A 27 -28.60 41.37 1.03
N SER A 28 -29.16 40.25 1.50
CA SER A 28 -30.60 39.93 1.54
C SER A 28 -31.35 40.98 2.41
N PRO A 29 -32.69 41.15 2.23
CA PRO A 29 -33.67 40.25 2.88
C PRO A 29 -34.96 39.97 2.06
N SER A 30 -35.63 38.86 2.40
CA SER A 30 -37.08 38.56 2.14
C SER A 30 -37.99 39.62 2.80
N PRO A 31 -39.34 39.72 2.60
CA PRO A 31 -40.32 38.65 2.29
C PRO A 31 -41.60 39.03 1.47
N ALA A 32 -42.54 38.07 1.37
CA ALA A 32 -44.01 38.20 1.35
C ALA A 32 -44.81 37.91 0.05
N SER A 33 -45.53 36.77 0.08
CA SER A 33 -46.98 36.58 -0.09
C SER A 33 -47.74 37.30 -1.22
N THR A 34 -48.35 36.53 -2.15
CA THR A 34 -49.79 36.67 -2.51
C THR A 34 -50.36 35.42 -3.20
N VAL A 35 -51.68 35.32 -3.15
CA VAL A 35 -52.61 34.17 -3.14
C VAL A 35 -53.23 33.88 -4.54
N PRO A 36 -53.91 32.72 -4.75
CA PRO A 36 -54.29 32.14 -6.06
C PRO A 36 -55.80 32.29 -6.41
N VAL A 37 -56.19 31.91 -7.63
CA VAL A 37 -57.58 31.68 -8.12
C VAL A 37 -57.50 30.62 -9.25
N ALA A 38 -57.95 29.37 -9.05
CA ALA A 38 -59.28 28.78 -9.36
C ALA A 38 -59.67 28.85 -10.85
N ALA A 39 -60.31 27.87 -11.52
CA ALA A 39 -60.72 26.48 -11.31
C ALA A 39 -61.35 26.05 -12.66
N GLU A 40 -61.30 24.76 -13.07
CA GLU A 40 -62.49 24.04 -13.56
C GLU A 40 -62.20 22.56 -13.87
N GLN A 41 -63.24 21.76 -13.63
CA GLN A 41 -63.29 20.30 -13.53
C GLN A 41 -63.65 19.67 -14.88
N THR A 42 -63.38 18.38 -15.06
CA THR A 42 -64.43 17.38 -15.34
C THR A 42 -63.91 15.95 -15.21
N ASN A 43 -64.70 15.13 -14.53
CA ASN A 43 -64.56 13.68 -14.35
C ASN A 43 -64.81 12.91 -15.65
N LYS A 44 -64.18 11.73 -15.80
CA LYS A 44 -64.90 10.49 -16.12
C LYS A 44 -64.06 9.23 -15.83
N VAL A 45 -64.71 8.31 -15.14
CA VAL A 45 -64.29 6.97 -14.73
C VAL A 45 -64.82 5.99 -15.76
N GLU A 46 -64.01 5.00 -16.16
CA GLU A 46 -64.46 3.71 -16.68
C GLU A 46 -63.46 2.61 -16.28
N LYS A 47 -64.00 1.44 -15.94
CA LYS A 47 -63.38 0.22 -15.38
C LYS A 47 -63.52 -0.95 -16.38
N PHE A 48 -62.88 -2.09 -16.03
CA PHE A 48 -62.95 -3.46 -16.60
C PHE A 48 -61.99 -3.67 -17.79
N ASP A 49 -61.23 -4.75 -17.96
CA ASP A 49 -60.94 -6.06 -17.30
C ASP A 49 -59.54 -6.49 -17.84
N GLY A 50 -58.68 -7.22 -17.14
CA GLY A 50 -58.77 -8.67 -16.87
C GLY A 50 -57.91 -9.44 -17.91
N ASP A 51 -56.73 -9.93 -17.52
CA ASP A 51 -56.44 -11.37 -17.48
C ASP A 51 -54.96 -11.68 -17.20
N GLU A 52 -54.82 -12.66 -16.32
CA GLU A 52 -53.66 -13.25 -15.67
C GLU A 52 -53.39 -14.59 -16.39
N ILE A 53 -52.13 -14.91 -16.71
CA ILE A 53 -51.75 -16.26 -17.12
C ILE A 53 -50.54 -16.71 -16.31
N ASP A 54 -50.84 -17.59 -15.37
CA ASP A 54 -49.97 -18.57 -14.74
C ASP A 54 -49.47 -19.59 -15.78
N GLU A 55 -48.21 -20.03 -15.67
CA GLU A 55 -47.84 -21.38 -16.11
C GLU A 55 -46.75 -21.96 -15.19
N LYS A 56 -47.21 -22.75 -14.22
CA LYS A 56 -46.45 -23.83 -13.57
C LYS A 56 -46.93 -25.15 -14.17
N VAL A 57 -46.01 -25.95 -14.71
CA VAL A 57 -46.19 -27.41 -14.79
C VAL A 57 -44.97 -28.10 -14.18
N ASN A 58 -45.30 -29.15 -13.45
CA ASN A 58 -44.57 -29.91 -12.47
C ASN A 58 -44.22 -31.29 -13.06
N GLU A 59 -43.41 -32.05 -12.31
CA GLU A 59 -43.29 -33.53 -12.33
C GLU A 59 -42.52 -34.19 -13.49
N LYS A 60 -41.79 -35.29 -13.30
CA LYS A 60 -41.13 -36.01 -12.18
C LYS A 60 -40.62 -37.31 -12.81
N ASN A 61 -39.56 -37.90 -12.22
CA ASN A 61 -39.23 -39.34 -12.26
C ASN A 61 -38.71 -39.89 -13.62
N ASN A 62 -37.84 -40.89 -13.70
CA ASN A 62 -37.35 -41.88 -12.74
C ASN A 62 -36.10 -42.58 -13.29
N GLU A 63 -35.33 -43.17 -12.38
CA GLU A 63 -34.69 -44.52 -12.44
C GLU A 63 -33.62 -44.79 -13.52
N LYS A 64 -32.39 -45.09 -13.08
CA LYS A 64 -31.83 -46.41 -12.65
C LYS A 64 -31.58 -47.34 -13.83
N ASP A 65 -30.40 -47.98 -13.76
CA ASP A 65 -29.96 -49.25 -14.34
C ASP A 65 -28.44 -49.11 -14.58
N GLU A 66 -27.51 -49.98 -14.18
CA GLU A 66 -27.46 -51.27 -13.47
C GLU A 66 -26.05 -51.26 -12.81
N ASP A 67 -25.80 -51.67 -11.57
CA ASP A 67 -26.02 -52.97 -10.90
C ASP A 67 -25.13 -54.12 -11.39
N GLU A 68 -24.76 -54.95 -10.40
CA GLU A 68 -24.18 -56.30 -10.50
C GLU A 68 -22.64 -56.45 -10.69
N ASN A 69 -21.94 -57.36 -10.01
CA ASN A 69 -22.32 -58.33 -8.99
C ASN A 69 -21.07 -58.90 -8.30
N LYS A 70 -21.22 -59.14 -6.99
CA LYS A 70 -20.93 -60.38 -6.24
C LYS A 70 -19.70 -61.23 -6.64
N GLY A 71 -18.77 -61.33 -5.69
CA GLY A 71 -18.94 -62.27 -4.58
C GLY A 71 -18.09 -63.55 -4.60
N ASN A 72 -17.92 -64.07 -3.38
CA ASN A 72 -17.58 -65.46 -3.01
C ASN A 72 -16.11 -65.91 -3.21
N ILE A 73 -15.48 -66.74 -2.37
CA ILE A 73 -15.79 -67.42 -1.10
C ILE A 73 -14.52 -68.25 -0.74
N ASP A 74 -14.26 -68.44 0.56
CA ASP A 74 -13.58 -69.60 1.19
C ASP A 74 -12.11 -69.96 0.85
N ALA A 75 -11.29 -70.54 1.74
CA ALA A 75 -11.42 -70.90 3.16
C ALA A 75 -10.06 -71.44 3.67
N ALA A 76 -10.01 -71.52 5.01
CA ALA A 76 -9.26 -72.47 5.86
C ALA A 76 -7.75 -72.22 6.02
N ALA A 77 -7.15 -72.28 7.21
CA ALA A 77 -7.35 -73.20 8.33
C ALA A 77 -6.55 -72.67 9.56
N THR A 78 -6.70 -73.02 10.84
CA THR A 78 -7.72 -73.65 11.72
C THR A 78 -7.10 -73.58 13.15
N ILE A 79 -7.95 -73.61 14.19
CA ILE A 79 -7.74 -74.16 15.56
C ILE A 79 -7.39 -73.18 16.71
N ASN A 80 -8.48 -72.79 17.38
CA ASN A 80 -8.73 -72.41 18.79
C ASN A 80 -8.33 -73.55 19.79
N PRO A 81 -8.60 -73.50 21.12
CA PRO A 81 -8.86 -72.37 22.04
C PRO A 81 -8.17 -72.53 23.44
N ARG A 82 -8.28 -71.52 24.32
CA ARG A 82 -9.15 -71.56 25.53
C ARG A 82 -8.88 -70.42 26.53
N SER A 83 -9.89 -69.53 26.62
CA SER A 83 -10.46 -68.86 27.82
C SER A 83 -9.60 -67.89 28.66
N ALA A 84 -10.13 -66.79 29.21
CA ALA A 84 -11.42 -66.10 29.08
C ALA A 84 -11.39 -64.78 29.90
N VAL A 85 -12.40 -63.94 29.62
CA VAL A 85 -13.05 -62.93 30.49
C VAL A 85 -12.53 -61.47 30.46
N THR A 86 -13.15 -60.73 29.55
CA THR A 86 -13.59 -59.33 29.46
C THR A 86 -14.57 -58.91 30.61
N PRO A 87 -15.23 -57.72 30.63
CA PRO A 87 -14.87 -56.34 30.24
C PRO A 87 -15.52 -55.18 31.10
N GLU A 88 -15.25 -53.93 30.66
CA GLU A 88 -16.18 -52.79 30.40
C GLU A 88 -16.85 -51.88 31.47
N ASN A 89 -16.72 -50.57 31.17
CA ASN A 89 -17.70 -49.47 31.10
C ASN A 89 -18.51 -48.98 32.34
N PHE A 90 -18.55 -47.66 32.59
CA PHE A 90 -19.56 -46.69 32.07
C PHE A 90 -19.61 -45.37 32.89
N ALA A 91 -19.79 -44.26 32.16
CA ALA A 91 -20.64 -43.08 32.37
C ALA A 91 -20.90 -42.41 33.76
N VAL A 92 -20.72 -41.08 33.72
CA VAL A 92 -21.37 -39.98 34.51
C VAL A 92 -22.83 -39.81 34.01
N PRO A 93 -23.90 -39.34 34.73
CA PRO A 93 -23.98 -38.16 35.64
C PRO A 93 -24.99 -38.25 36.84
N GLY A 94 -25.08 -37.19 37.67
CA GLY A 94 -26.32 -36.90 38.41
C GLY A 94 -26.22 -36.14 39.74
N VAL A 95 -26.75 -34.92 39.75
CA VAL A 95 -26.88 -33.96 40.86
C VAL A 95 -27.93 -34.39 41.90
N GLY A 96 -27.72 -34.08 43.19
CA GLY A 96 -28.78 -34.11 44.21
C GLY A 96 -28.21 -34.01 45.62
N GLY A 97 -28.61 -32.99 46.38
CA GLY A 97 -27.94 -32.59 47.62
C GLY A 97 -28.60 -33.05 48.92
N LEU A 98 -28.06 -32.43 49.98
CA LEU A 98 -28.61 -32.22 51.32
C LEU A 98 -28.50 -33.38 52.35
N THR A 99 -27.87 -32.99 53.46
CA THR A 99 -28.00 -33.47 54.85
C THR A 99 -27.51 -34.88 55.16
N ASP A 100 -26.46 -35.03 56.00
CA ASP A 100 -26.64 -35.18 57.46
C ASP A 100 -25.31 -35.59 58.14
N ASN A 101 -24.80 -34.78 59.07
CA ASN A 101 -23.53 -34.99 59.79
C ASN A 101 -23.74 -35.84 61.06
N PHE A 102 -24.10 -37.12 60.93
CA PHE A 102 -24.27 -38.01 62.09
C PHE A 102 -23.81 -39.46 61.90
N LEU A 103 -22.99 -39.76 60.88
CA LEU A 103 -22.58 -41.13 60.52
C LEU A 103 -21.06 -41.36 60.41
N GLU A 104 -20.21 -40.43 60.84
CA GLU A 104 -18.75 -40.57 60.67
C GLU A 104 -18.03 -41.36 61.78
N GLU A 105 -18.48 -41.33 63.04
CA GLU A 105 -17.79 -42.07 64.14
C GLU A 105 -17.99 -43.58 64.12
N LYS A 106 -19.04 -44.08 63.47
CA LYS A 106 -19.32 -45.54 63.40
C LYS A 106 -18.43 -46.25 62.37
N ASN A 107 -17.93 -45.51 61.38
CA ASN A 107 -17.16 -46.05 60.27
C ASN A 107 -15.67 -46.25 60.58
N ASP A 108 -15.11 -45.58 61.60
CA ASP A 108 -13.70 -45.70 61.95
C ASP A 108 -13.38 -46.99 62.71
N TRP A 109 -14.29 -47.45 63.57
CA TRP A 109 -14.17 -48.72 64.28
C TRP A 109 -14.28 -49.93 63.34
N GLU A 110 -15.21 -49.88 62.38
CA GLU A 110 -15.37 -50.92 61.36
C GLU A 110 -14.14 -50.97 60.42
N ARG A 111 -13.54 -49.82 60.10
CA ARG A 111 -12.29 -49.74 59.33
C ARG A 111 -11.09 -50.30 60.10
N GLN A 112 -10.97 -50.04 61.39
CA GLN A 112 -9.89 -50.58 62.22
C GLN A 112 -10.01 -52.11 62.39
N ILE A 113 -11.21 -52.65 62.56
CA ILE A 113 -11.45 -54.10 62.63
C ILE A 113 -11.15 -54.78 61.28
N PHE A 114 -11.47 -54.13 60.17
CA PHE A 114 -11.11 -54.61 58.82
C PHE A 114 -9.59 -54.64 58.59
N LEU A 115 -8.87 -53.60 59.04
CA LEU A 115 -7.40 -53.54 58.98
C LEU A 115 -6.74 -54.62 59.86
N LEU A 116 -7.29 -54.89 61.05
CA LEU A 116 -6.79 -55.92 61.97
C LEU A 116 -6.97 -57.35 61.41
N ASN A 117 -8.12 -57.64 60.79
CA ASN A 117 -8.34 -58.93 60.14
C ASN A 117 -7.49 -59.11 58.86
N SER A 118 -7.10 -58.00 58.20
CA SER A 118 -6.22 -58.03 57.01
C SER A 118 -4.74 -58.29 57.33
N LEU A 119 -4.32 -58.19 58.60
CA LEU A 119 -2.94 -58.50 59.03
C LEU A 119 -2.65 -60.01 59.03
N LYS A 120 -3.68 -60.86 59.03
CA LYS A 120 -3.56 -62.32 58.96
C LYS A 120 -2.84 -62.80 57.70
N ASP A 121 -2.92 -62.04 56.61
CA ASP A 121 -2.42 -62.46 55.29
C ASP A 121 -1.02 -61.90 54.97
N ARG A 122 -0.36 -61.22 55.93
CA ARG A 122 1.00 -60.68 55.79
C ARG A 122 2.00 -61.39 56.69
N GLU A 123 3.15 -61.81 56.15
CA GLU A 123 4.28 -62.24 56.98
C GLU A 123 4.83 -61.06 57.81
N PRO A 124 5.23 -61.26 59.08
CA PRO A 124 5.36 -62.53 59.82
C PRO A 124 4.09 -62.97 60.57
N TRP A 125 2.98 -62.24 60.43
CA TRP A 125 1.76 -62.41 61.24
C TRP A 125 0.91 -63.63 60.84
N SER A 126 1.04 -64.09 59.60
CA SER A 126 0.42 -65.33 59.09
C SER A 126 0.89 -66.61 59.80
N GLN A 127 2.06 -66.59 60.47
CA GLN A 127 2.59 -67.72 61.22
C GLN A 127 2.11 -67.77 62.68
N LEU A 128 1.58 -66.66 63.21
CA LEU A 128 1.18 -66.53 64.62
C LEU A 128 -0.34 -66.70 64.84
N LEU A 129 -1.15 -66.57 63.79
CA LEU A 129 -2.61 -66.50 63.86
C LEU A 129 -3.23 -67.70 63.13
N ASN A 130 -3.93 -68.58 63.86
CA ASN A 130 -4.66 -69.70 63.26
C ASN A 130 -5.84 -69.21 62.42
N GLU A 131 -6.18 -69.98 61.37
CA GLU A 131 -7.19 -69.59 60.37
C GLU A 131 -8.60 -69.35 60.92
N SER A 132 -8.90 -69.76 62.16
CA SER A 132 -10.24 -69.70 62.78
C SER A 132 -10.49 -68.52 63.73
N THR A 133 -9.57 -67.54 63.84
CA THR A 133 -9.75 -66.38 64.73
C THR A 133 -10.31 -65.16 63.97
N GLN A 134 -11.44 -64.63 64.44
CA GLN A 134 -12.02 -63.36 63.97
C GLN A 134 -12.04 -62.36 65.13
N PHE A 135 -11.43 -61.20 64.94
CA PHE A 135 -11.38 -60.17 65.98
C PHE A 135 -12.69 -59.38 65.99
N SER A 136 -13.45 -59.48 67.09
CA SER A 136 -14.68 -58.70 67.29
C SER A 136 -14.46 -57.46 68.16
N ASN A 137 -13.39 -57.43 68.95
CA ASN A 137 -12.99 -56.29 69.79
C ASN A 137 -11.45 -56.21 69.92
N ILE A 138 -10.91 -55.01 70.19
CA ILE A 138 -9.47 -54.78 70.38
C ILE A 138 -8.92 -55.57 71.58
N ASP A 139 -9.75 -55.84 72.59
CA ASP A 139 -9.35 -56.61 73.77
C ASP A 139 -9.08 -58.10 73.46
N ASP A 140 -9.72 -58.67 72.43
CA ASP A 140 -9.46 -60.05 71.98
C ASP A 140 -8.10 -60.17 71.26
N PHE A 141 -7.69 -59.09 70.57
CA PHE A 141 -6.37 -59.00 69.94
C PHE A 141 -5.26 -58.98 71.00
N LEU A 142 -5.42 -58.17 72.06
CA LEU A 142 -4.42 -58.08 73.14
C LEU A 142 -4.27 -59.39 73.92
N ASN A 143 -5.37 -60.13 74.16
CA ASN A 143 -5.34 -61.40 74.87
C ASN A 143 -4.63 -62.53 74.11
N ILE A 144 -4.63 -62.50 72.77
CA ILE A 144 -3.94 -63.50 71.93
C ILE A 144 -2.46 -63.12 71.74
N PHE A 145 -2.14 -61.83 71.69
CA PHE A 145 -0.77 -61.35 71.47
C PHE A 145 0.10 -61.35 72.73
N GLU A 146 -0.47 -61.19 73.92
CA GLU A 146 0.30 -61.13 75.17
C GLU A 146 1.14 -62.40 75.44
N PRO A 147 0.61 -63.64 75.29
CA PRO A 147 1.40 -64.86 75.48
C PRO A 147 2.47 -65.05 74.40
N ALA A 148 2.18 -64.67 73.15
CA ALA A 148 3.11 -64.80 72.03
C ALA A 148 4.27 -63.82 72.14
N LEU A 149 4.01 -62.57 72.56
CA LEU A 149 5.04 -61.59 72.89
C LEU A 149 5.88 -62.04 74.08
N ARG A 150 5.28 -62.69 75.09
CA ARG A 150 6.03 -63.28 76.22
C ARG A 150 6.92 -64.44 75.78
N SER A 151 6.45 -65.27 74.85
CA SER A 151 7.24 -66.38 74.27
C SER A 151 8.39 -65.87 73.42
N ILE A 152 8.14 -64.92 72.51
CA ILE A 152 9.16 -64.29 71.67
C ILE A 152 10.18 -63.53 72.54
N TYR A 153 9.74 -62.86 73.59
CA TYR A 153 10.64 -62.23 74.56
C TYR A 153 11.47 -63.28 75.33
N GLY A 154 10.88 -64.41 75.70
CA GLY A 154 11.58 -65.55 76.30
C GLY A 154 12.61 -66.17 75.36
N GLU A 155 12.28 -66.33 74.07
CA GLU A 155 13.17 -66.79 73.02
C GLU A 155 14.30 -65.79 72.75
N LEU A 156 14.02 -64.49 72.71
CA LEU A 156 15.04 -63.43 72.61
C LEU A 156 15.99 -63.44 73.82
N GLN A 157 15.49 -63.69 75.03
CA GLN A 157 16.31 -63.84 76.21
C GLN A 157 17.17 -65.12 76.15
N ASN A 158 16.64 -66.21 75.61
CA ASN A 158 17.40 -67.44 75.38
C ASN A 158 18.43 -67.27 74.26
N TYR A 159 18.11 -66.60 73.16
CA TYR A 159 19.04 -66.27 72.06
C TYR A 159 20.13 -65.31 72.55
N ARG A 160 19.79 -64.37 73.42
CA ARG A 160 20.76 -63.50 74.09
C ARG A 160 21.69 -64.30 75.01
N LYS A 161 21.16 -65.25 75.79
CA LYS A 161 21.98 -66.18 76.60
C LYS A 161 22.83 -67.12 75.74
N GLN A 162 22.33 -67.55 74.58
CA GLN A 162 23.03 -68.41 73.62
C GLN A 162 24.14 -67.66 72.86
N LYS A 163 23.96 -66.36 72.60
CA LYS A 163 25.00 -65.48 72.04
C LYS A 163 26.14 -65.21 73.02
N TYR A 164 25.86 -65.20 74.33
CA TYR A 164 26.90 -65.17 75.37
C TYR A 164 27.63 -66.52 75.51
N SER A 165 27.00 -67.66 75.19
CA SER A 165 27.67 -68.97 75.22
C SER A 165 28.36 -69.39 73.91
N THR A 166 28.02 -68.78 72.76
CA THR A 166 28.68 -69.04 71.46
C THR A 166 29.76 -68.03 71.10
N SER A 167 29.82 -66.88 71.77
CA SER A 167 30.94 -65.92 71.61
C SER A 167 32.22 -66.37 72.31
N GLU A 168 32.16 -67.37 73.20
CA GLU A 168 33.28 -67.80 74.03
C GLU A 168 34.00 -69.07 73.51
N SER A 169 33.71 -69.54 72.29
CA SER A 169 34.43 -70.70 71.71
C SER A 169 34.51 -70.75 70.18
N ILE A 170 34.57 -69.59 69.50
CA ILE A 170 35.09 -69.55 68.12
C ILE A 170 36.58 -69.29 68.23
N THR A 171 37.40 -70.29 67.93
CA THR A 171 38.85 -70.12 67.94
C THR A 171 39.24 -69.13 66.86
N ASP A 172 40.28 -68.31 67.09
CA ASP A 172 40.65 -67.23 66.17
C ASP A 172 40.94 -67.73 64.74
N LYS A 173 41.29 -69.02 64.59
CA LYS A 173 41.45 -69.69 63.29
C LYS A 173 40.17 -69.76 62.46
N GLU A 174 39.03 -70.06 63.07
CA GLU A 174 37.74 -70.14 62.36
C GLU A 174 37.25 -68.75 61.96
N LYS A 175 37.57 -67.71 62.76
CA LYS A 175 37.33 -66.31 62.38
C LYS A 175 38.20 -65.90 61.20
N ASP A 176 39.49 -66.26 61.22
CA ASP A 176 40.43 -65.96 60.13
C ASP A 176 40.06 -66.68 58.83
N GLU A 177 39.56 -67.92 58.91
CA GLU A 177 39.07 -68.67 57.76
C GLU A 177 37.79 -68.06 57.16
N LEU A 178 36.84 -67.64 58.01
CA LEU A 178 35.64 -66.91 57.57
C LEU A 178 35.99 -65.55 56.95
N ILE A 179 36.94 -64.81 57.55
CA ILE A 179 37.44 -63.54 56.99
C ILE A 179 38.09 -63.79 55.62
N SER A 180 38.84 -64.88 55.46
CA SER A 180 39.48 -65.24 54.19
C SER A 180 38.45 -65.60 53.11
N GLN A 181 37.40 -66.36 53.46
CA GLN A 181 36.30 -66.67 52.55
C GLN A 181 35.54 -65.40 52.13
N LEU A 182 35.19 -64.53 53.08
CA LEU A 182 34.51 -63.26 52.79
C LEU A 182 35.38 -62.32 51.94
N ARG A 183 36.70 -62.31 52.14
CA ARG A 183 37.63 -61.54 51.29
C ARG A 183 37.67 -62.09 49.86
N TYR A 184 37.73 -63.42 49.71
CA TYR A 184 37.71 -64.07 48.39
C TYR A 184 36.38 -63.84 47.66
N GLU A 185 35.26 -63.94 48.37
CA GLU A 185 33.93 -63.61 47.82
C GLU A 185 33.82 -62.13 47.47
N GLY A 186 34.34 -61.23 48.32
CA GLY A 186 34.42 -59.80 48.05
C GLY A 186 35.26 -59.46 46.83
N GLU A 187 36.42 -60.13 46.65
CA GLU A 187 37.28 -59.97 45.48
C GLU A 187 36.59 -60.47 44.20
N LYS A 188 35.89 -61.61 44.26
CA LYS A 188 35.14 -62.15 43.13
C LYS A 188 33.96 -61.24 42.74
N LEU A 189 33.23 -60.70 43.72
CA LEU A 189 32.14 -59.75 43.50
C LEU A 189 32.67 -58.44 42.92
N ALA A 190 33.78 -57.90 43.45
CA ALA A 190 34.43 -56.72 42.91
C ALA A 190 34.89 -56.94 41.45
N GLY A 191 35.37 -58.14 41.11
CA GLY A 191 35.71 -58.52 39.75
C GLY A 191 34.49 -58.55 38.80
N ILE A 192 33.33 -59.00 39.28
CA ILE A 192 32.07 -58.98 38.51
C ILE A 192 31.54 -57.55 38.36
N GLU A 193 31.57 -56.76 39.43
CA GLU A 193 31.16 -55.35 39.45
C GLU A 193 32.04 -54.52 38.51
N LEU A 194 33.36 -54.73 38.50
CA LEU A 194 34.26 -54.06 37.57
C LEU A 194 33.94 -54.40 36.11
N ARG A 195 33.62 -55.68 35.81
CA ARG A 195 33.18 -56.09 34.47
C ARG A 195 31.87 -55.43 34.07
N GLN A 196 30.89 -55.41 34.97
CA GLN A 196 29.60 -54.73 34.74
C GLN A 196 29.78 -53.21 34.59
N ASN A 197 30.66 -52.59 35.36
CA ASN A 197 30.98 -51.18 35.23
C ASN A 197 31.62 -50.88 33.86
N ASN A 198 32.54 -51.73 33.42
CA ASN A 198 33.16 -51.63 32.10
C ASN A 198 32.14 -51.82 30.96
N THR A 199 31.19 -52.76 31.09
CA THR A 199 30.11 -52.92 30.10
C THR A 199 29.17 -51.72 30.09
N ILE A 200 28.76 -51.21 31.27
CA ILE A 200 27.97 -49.99 31.41
C ILE A 200 28.70 -48.79 30.77
N LYS A 201 30.01 -48.64 31.00
CA LYS A 201 30.82 -47.57 30.38
C LYS A 201 30.91 -47.71 28.86
N SER A 202 30.95 -48.94 28.34
CA SER A 202 30.87 -49.18 26.89
C SER A 202 29.50 -48.86 26.32
N LEU A 203 28.42 -49.21 27.01
CA LEU A 203 27.05 -48.92 26.58
C LEU A 203 26.77 -47.42 26.63
N ARG A 204 27.22 -46.72 27.67
CA ARG A 204 27.13 -45.25 27.75
C ARG A 204 27.86 -44.57 26.60
N ARG A 205 29.05 -45.04 26.24
CA ARG A 205 29.79 -44.53 25.06
C ARG A 205 29.02 -44.76 23.75
N LYS A 206 28.44 -45.94 23.57
CA LYS A 206 27.60 -46.23 22.39
C LYS A 206 26.33 -45.37 22.37
N LEU A 207 25.71 -45.11 23.52
CA LEU A 207 24.56 -44.23 23.64
C LEU A 207 24.93 -42.80 23.20
N THR A 208 26.02 -42.26 23.74
CA THR A 208 26.49 -40.92 23.35
C THR A 208 26.87 -40.83 21.87
N GLU A 209 27.42 -41.91 21.30
CA GLU A 209 27.73 -41.97 19.87
C GLU A 209 26.46 -42.00 19.01
N MET A 210 25.44 -42.78 19.41
CA MET A 210 24.14 -42.78 18.74
C MET A 210 23.43 -41.42 18.87
N ASP A 211 23.46 -40.79 20.04
CA ASP A 211 22.89 -39.45 20.25
C ASP A 211 23.56 -38.42 19.34
N ASN A 212 24.89 -38.47 19.20
CA ASN A 212 25.62 -37.61 18.28
C ASN A 212 25.21 -37.85 16.82
N VAL A 213 25.07 -39.12 16.39
CA VAL A 213 24.61 -39.44 15.03
C VAL A 213 23.18 -38.93 14.81
N ILE A 214 22.28 -39.12 15.78
CA ILE A 214 20.91 -38.59 15.71
C ILE A 214 20.94 -37.08 15.52
N ASN A 215 21.70 -36.35 16.34
CA ASN A 215 21.83 -34.89 16.25
C ASN A 215 22.36 -34.46 14.87
N VAL A 216 23.41 -35.11 14.36
CA VAL A 216 23.95 -34.81 13.02
C VAL A 216 22.91 -35.05 11.93
N THR A 217 22.18 -36.18 11.98
CA THR A 217 21.13 -36.47 11.00
C THR A 217 19.95 -35.50 11.09
N GLN A 218 19.62 -35.02 12.29
CA GLN A 218 18.59 -34.02 12.52
C GLN A 218 19.01 -32.66 11.96
N ASP A 219 20.28 -32.27 12.14
CA ASP A 219 20.84 -31.06 11.54
C ASP A 219 20.84 -31.14 10.00
N GLU A 220 21.22 -32.28 9.43
CA GLU A 220 21.15 -32.50 7.98
C GLU A 220 19.72 -32.43 7.45
N LEU A 221 18.75 -33.01 8.17
CA LEU A 221 17.34 -32.93 7.83
C LEU A 221 16.86 -31.48 7.87
N SER A 222 17.21 -30.72 8.90
CA SER A 222 16.84 -29.31 9.03
C SER A 222 17.41 -28.45 7.90
N LYS A 223 18.65 -28.72 7.47
CA LYS A 223 19.29 -28.07 6.32
C LYS A 223 18.55 -28.40 5.02
N LYS A 224 18.17 -29.67 4.81
CA LYS A 224 17.38 -30.07 3.63
C LYS A 224 16.00 -29.42 3.63
N ILE A 225 15.32 -29.38 4.77
CA ILE A 225 14.01 -28.70 4.92
C ILE A 225 14.13 -27.23 4.54
N ARG A 226 15.13 -26.53 5.08
CA ARG A 226 15.39 -25.12 4.72
C ARG A 226 15.68 -24.94 3.24
N GLY A 227 16.43 -25.86 2.63
CA GLY A 227 16.68 -25.85 1.18
C GLY A 227 15.40 -26.04 0.36
N TYR A 228 14.51 -26.95 0.77
CA TYR A 228 13.21 -27.13 0.13
C TYR A 228 12.29 -25.92 0.30
N GLU A 229 12.28 -25.28 1.48
CA GLU A 229 11.53 -24.04 1.73
C GLU A 229 12.02 -22.89 0.84
N GLN A 230 13.33 -22.71 0.71
CA GLN A 230 13.91 -21.71 -0.20
C GLN A 230 13.51 -21.98 -1.65
N LEU A 231 13.62 -23.24 -2.09
CA LEU A 231 13.24 -23.62 -3.45
C LEU A 231 11.73 -23.44 -3.69
N PHE A 232 10.90 -23.77 -2.70
CA PHE A 232 9.46 -23.57 -2.74
C PHE A 232 9.09 -22.08 -2.85
N ASN A 233 9.73 -21.22 -2.06
CA ASN A 233 9.52 -19.77 -2.13
C ASN A 233 9.91 -19.21 -3.51
N SER A 234 11.07 -19.63 -4.05
CA SER A 234 11.49 -19.22 -5.40
C SER A 234 10.53 -19.70 -6.49
N HIS A 235 9.93 -20.89 -6.32
CA HIS A 235 8.93 -21.42 -7.25
C HIS A 235 7.61 -20.64 -7.18
N GLU A 236 7.12 -20.31 -5.98
CA GLU A 236 5.92 -19.48 -5.84
C GLU A 236 6.16 -18.05 -6.36
N GLU A 237 7.35 -17.49 -6.15
CA GLU A 237 7.72 -16.20 -6.76
C GLU A 237 7.69 -16.29 -8.29
N LEU A 238 8.34 -17.28 -8.89
CA LEU A 238 8.34 -17.48 -10.34
C LEU A 238 6.92 -17.69 -10.89
N LYS A 239 6.09 -18.44 -10.17
CA LYS A 239 4.67 -18.66 -10.52
C LYS A 239 3.85 -17.38 -10.42
N SER A 240 4.12 -16.52 -9.43
CA SER A 240 3.48 -15.20 -9.33
C SER A 240 3.88 -14.30 -10.49
N GLN A 241 5.16 -14.31 -10.88
CA GLN A 241 5.65 -13.58 -12.05
C GLN A 241 5.02 -14.10 -13.34
N LEU A 242 4.88 -15.42 -13.50
CA LEU A 242 4.25 -16.03 -14.67
C LEU A 242 2.77 -15.60 -14.80
N ARG A 243 2.01 -15.59 -13.69
CA ARG A 243 0.64 -15.04 -13.69
C ARG A 243 0.61 -13.55 -14.09
N ASN A 244 1.57 -12.75 -13.61
CA ASN A 244 1.64 -11.35 -13.99
C ASN A 244 1.91 -11.19 -15.49
N TYR A 245 2.83 -11.99 -16.06
CA TYR A 245 3.08 -12.00 -17.50
C TYR A 245 1.86 -12.49 -18.30
N GLU A 246 1.09 -13.46 -17.79
CA GLU A 246 -0.18 -13.89 -18.42
C GLU A 246 -1.21 -12.77 -18.47
N ILE A 247 -1.35 -12.00 -17.38
CA ILE A 247 -2.24 -10.83 -17.32
C ILE A 247 -1.78 -9.78 -18.35
N ILE A 248 -0.49 -9.44 -18.37
CA ILE A 248 0.08 -8.48 -19.34
C ILE A 248 -0.16 -8.94 -20.78
N ILE A 249 0.05 -10.23 -21.09
CA ILE A 249 -0.20 -10.79 -22.41
C ILE A 249 -1.68 -10.69 -22.78
N LYS A 250 -2.59 -10.91 -21.82
CA LYS A 250 -4.03 -10.78 -22.04
C LYS A 250 -4.42 -9.34 -22.36
N ASP A 251 -3.87 -8.37 -21.63
CA ASP A 251 -4.12 -6.95 -21.85
C ASP A 251 -3.57 -6.49 -23.21
N LEU A 252 -2.34 -6.89 -23.56
CA LEU A 252 -1.75 -6.62 -24.88
C LEU A 252 -2.55 -7.24 -26.02
N ARG A 253 -3.17 -8.41 -25.82
CA ARG A 253 -4.08 -9.01 -26.81
C ARG A 253 -5.36 -8.21 -26.96
N GLN A 254 -5.92 -7.72 -25.85
CA GLN A 254 -7.10 -6.87 -25.87
C GLN A 254 -6.82 -5.54 -26.60
N ASP A 255 -5.68 -4.90 -26.33
CA ASP A 255 -5.31 -3.65 -27.00
C ASP A 255 -5.02 -3.87 -28.49
N ASN A 256 -4.37 -4.99 -28.86
CA ASN A 256 -4.23 -5.35 -30.28
C ASN A 256 -5.59 -5.57 -30.97
N SER A 257 -6.59 -6.12 -30.28
CA SER A 257 -7.94 -6.26 -30.85
C SER A 257 -8.59 -4.89 -31.08
N ARG A 258 -8.50 -3.98 -30.11
CA ARG A 258 -9.00 -2.60 -30.23
C ARG A 258 -8.30 -1.81 -31.34
N LEU A 259 -6.99 -2.02 -31.51
CA LEU A 259 -6.22 -1.39 -32.57
C LEU A 259 -6.69 -1.88 -33.95
N ARG A 260 -6.91 -3.20 -34.11
CA ARG A 260 -7.47 -3.76 -35.35
C ARG A 260 -8.86 -3.20 -35.67
N ASP A 261 -9.72 -3.06 -34.66
CA ASP A 261 -11.04 -2.47 -34.85
C ASP A 261 -10.92 -1.02 -35.31
N SER A 262 -10.00 -0.25 -34.70
CA SER A 262 -9.72 1.14 -35.08
C SER A 262 -9.15 1.25 -36.50
N ASP A 263 -8.25 0.35 -36.89
CA ASP A 263 -7.70 0.29 -38.25
C ASP A 263 -8.79 -0.03 -39.27
N SER A 264 -9.72 -0.95 -38.95
CA SER A 264 -10.85 -1.27 -39.83
C SER A 264 -11.79 -0.06 -40.03
N LEU A 265 -12.04 0.71 -38.97
CA LEU A 265 -12.84 1.93 -39.03
C LEU A 265 -12.12 3.03 -39.82
N LEU A 266 -10.80 3.16 -39.66
CA LEU A 266 -9.99 4.05 -40.48
C LEU A 266 -10.05 3.65 -41.95
N GLU A 267 -9.96 2.36 -42.28
CA GLU A 267 -10.06 1.87 -43.65
C GLU A 267 -11.44 2.19 -44.26
N GLU A 268 -12.53 2.00 -43.51
CA GLU A 268 -13.87 2.40 -43.91
C GLU A 268 -13.95 3.91 -44.19
N LYS A 269 -13.43 4.75 -43.28
CA LYS A 269 -13.42 6.20 -43.46
C LYS A 269 -12.54 6.66 -44.62
N THR A 270 -11.43 5.97 -44.89
CA THR A 270 -10.62 6.26 -46.08
C THR A 270 -11.36 5.94 -47.37
N LYS A 271 -12.13 4.84 -47.42
CA LYS A 271 -12.99 4.51 -48.56
C LYS A 271 -14.08 5.55 -48.76
N GLU A 272 -14.77 5.95 -47.69
CA GLU A 272 -15.76 7.04 -47.76
C GLU A 272 -15.16 8.36 -48.29
N LEU A 273 -13.95 8.72 -47.82
CA LEU A 273 -13.25 9.91 -48.32
C LEU A 273 -12.86 9.79 -49.78
N GLU A 274 -12.46 8.61 -50.24
CA GLU A 274 -12.13 8.35 -51.63
C GLU A 274 -13.36 8.41 -52.54
N ASP A 275 -14.50 7.88 -52.08
CA ASP A 275 -15.79 8.02 -52.77
C ASP A 275 -16.23 9.49 -52.86
N VAL A 276 -16.11 10.26 -51.78
CA VAL A 276 -16.41 11.71 -51.81
C VAL A 276 -15.46 12.45 -52.74
N ARG A 277 -14.17 12.10 -52.74
CA ARG A 277 -13.17 12.71 -53.62
C ARG A 277 -13.46 12.41 -55.09
N THR A 278 -13.82 11.18 -55.43
CA THR A 278 -14.18 10.82 -56.81
C THR A 278 -15.45 11.53 -57.27
N ASN A 279 -16.46 11.65 -56.40
CA ASN A 279 -17.66 12.44 -56.70
C ASN A 279 -17.34 13.92 -56.94
N LEU A 280 -16.49 14.51 -56.10
CA LEU A 280 -16.06 15.90 -56.25
C LEU A 280 -15.26 16.12 -57.55
N GLU A 281 -14.40 15.17 -57.92
CA GLU A 281 -13.68 15.18 -59.20
C GLU A 281 -14.65 15.12 -60.40
N VAL A 282 -15.66 14.25 -60.33
CA VAL A 282 -16.70 14.17 -61.37
C VAL A 282 -17.49 15.48 -61.49
N ASP A 283 -17.83 16.12 -60.36
CA ASP A 283 -18.55 17.39 -60.38
C ASP A 283 -17.68 18.55 -60.89
N HIS A 284 -16.38 18.56 -60.56
CA HIS A 284 -15.43 19.47 -61.19
C HIS A 284 -15.36 19.28 -62.70
N GLN A 285 -15.28 18.05 -63.20
CA GLN A 285 -15.28 17.79 -64.64
C GLN A 285 -16.58 18.24 -65.32
N LYS A 286 -17.74 18.07 -64.67
CA LYS A 286 -19.01 18.61 -65.18
C LYS A 286 -19.00 20.13 -65.22
N PHE A 287 -18.48 20.78 -64.18
CA PHE A 287 -18.37 22.23 -64.12
C PHE A 287 -17.47 22.77 -65.24
N ASP A 288 -16.30 22.16 -65.45
CA ASP A 288 -15.38 22.52 -66.53
C ASP A 288 -16.01 22.34 -67.92
N GLN A 289 -16.83 21.29 -68.10
CA GLN A 289 -17.58 21.09 -69.34
C GLN A 289 -18.65 22.16 -69.55
N LEU A 290 -19.39 22.53 -68.50
CA LEU A 290 -20.37 23.61 -68.54
C LEU A 290 -19.71 24.96 -68.85
N GLU A 291 -18.58 25.27 -68.22
CA GLU A 291 -17.82 26.49 -68.48
C GLU A 291 -17.37 26.57 -69.95
N LYS A 292 -16.85 25.46 -70.50
CA LYS A 292 -16.50 25.37 -71.93
C LYS A 292 -17.71 25.58 -72.84
N ASN A 293 -18.85 24.98 -72.50
CA ASN A 293 -20.08 25.14 -73.27
C ASN A 293 -20.57 26.59 -73.24
N PHE A 294 -20.57 27.25 -72.08
CA PHE A 294 -20.93 28.66 -71.97
C PHE A 294 -19.96 29.57 -72.74
N LEU A 295 -18.66 29.27 -72.73
CA LEU A 295 -17.68 29.99 -73.55
C LEU A 295 -17.99 29.87 -75.04
N ILE A 296 -18.31 28.67 -75.53
CA ILE A 296 -18.71 28.45 -76.93
C ILE A 296 -20.01 29.19 -77.24
N GLU A 297 -21.00 29.15 -76.35
CA GLU A 297 -22.27 29.87 -76.52
C GLU A 297 -22.06 31.38 -76.58
N ILE A 298 -21.23 31.94 -75.70
CA ILE A 298 -20.85 33.37 -75.74
C ILE A 298 -20.18 33.72 -77.06
N GLU A 299 -19.26 32.90 -77.57
CA GLU A 299 -18.56 33.19 -78.82
C GLU A 299 -19.49 33.08 -80.04
N THR A 300 -20.43 32.13 -80.04
CA THR A 300 -21.44 31.99 -81.10
C THR A 300 -22.46 33.13 -81.06
N LEU A 301 -22.94 33.55 -79.88
CA LEU A 301 -23.79 34.73 -79.72
C LEU A 301 -23.08 36.02 -80.14
N LYS A 302 -21.80 36.16 -79.78
CA LYS A 302 -20.97 37.29 -80.21
C LYS A 302 -20.79 37.32 -81.73
N SER A 303 -20.56 36.16 -82.34
CA SER A 303 -20.46 36.04 -83.81
C SER A 303 -21.78 36.38 -84.49
N SER A 304 -22.91 35.85 -83.99
CA SER A 304 -24.26 36.16 -84.50
C SER A 304 -24.63 37.65 -84.31
N SER A 305 -24.32 38.22 -83.15
CA SER A 305 -24.51 39.65 -82.90
C SER A 305 -23.64 40.50 -83.83
N GLN A 306 -22.39 40.11 -84.05
CA GLN A 306 -21.51 40.79 -85.00
C GLN A 306 -22.07 40.70 -86.43
N GLU A 307 -22.56 39.53 -86.85
CA GLU A 307 -23.23 39.37 -88.14
C GLU A 307 -24.47 40.26 -88.25
N GLN A 308 -25.32 40.31 -87.24
CA GLN A 308 -26.48 41.22 -87.21
C GLN A 308 -26.08 42.69 -87.26
N VAL A 309 -25.02 43.10 -86.55
CA VAL A 309 -24.47 44.45 -86.63
C VAL A 309 -24.01 44.75 -88.06
N THR A 310 -23.27 43.84 -88.70
CA THR A 310 -22.87 44.03 -90.10
C THR A 310 -24.06 44.08 -91.05
N GLN A 311 -25.10 43.28 -90.82
CA GLN A 311 -26.35 43.35 -91.60
C GLN A 311 -27.05 44.70 -91.41
N LEU A 312 -27.17 45.20 -90.17
CA LEU A 312 -27.75 46.51 -89.89
C LEU A 312 -26.91 47.65 -90.47
N GLU A 313 -25.58 47.56 -90.44
CA GLU A 313 -24.69 48.52 -91.09
C GLU A 313 -24.91 48.53 -92.61
N THR A 314 -25.01 47.34 -93.24
CA THR A 314 -25.31 47.26 -94.67
C THR A 314 -26.71 47.76 -94.99
N SER A 315 -27.71 47.51 -94.14
CA SER A 315 -29.08 48.01 -94.35
C SER A 315 -29.17 49.51 -94.12
N LEU A 316 -28.42 50.07 -93.16
CA LEU A 316 -28.30 51.52 -92.97
C LEU A 316 -27.63 52.18 -94.16
N GLU A 317 -26.61 51.56 -94.76
CA GLU A 317 -26.00 52.06 -95.99
C GLU A 317 -26.95 51.94 -97.18
N GLN A 318 -27.71 50.85 -97.29
CA GLN A 318 -28.78 50.72 -98.28
C GLN A 318 -29.87 51.77 -98.08
N LEU A 319 -30.34 51.99 -96.85
CA LEU A 319 -31.32 53.02 -96.50
C LEU A 319 -30.77 54.42 -96.75
N ARG A 320 -29.47 54.66 -96.56
CA ARG A 320 -28.81 55.91 -96.94
C ARG A 320 -28.84 56.11 -98.45
N ILE A 321 -28.52 55.07 -99.23
CA ILE A 321 -28.65 55.06 -100.70
C ILE A 321 -30.11 55.23 -101.13
N GLU A 322 -31.05 54.65 -100.40
CA GLU A 322 -32.48 54.80 -100.65
C GLU A 322 -33.02 56.15 -100.20
N LEU A 323 -32.48 56.80 -99.17
CA LEU A 323 -32.80 58.19 -98.81
C LEU A 323 -32.29 59.15 -99.91
N ASP A 324 -31.11 58.88 -100.45
CA ASP A 324 -30.59 59.53 -101.66
C ASP A 324 -31.50 59.29 -102.89
N ARG A 325 -32.16 58.13 -102.99
CA ARG A 325 -33.16 57.82 -104.04
C ARG A 325 -34.58 58.28 -103.71
N GLY A 326 -34.93 58.41 -102.43
CA GLY A 326 -36.27 58.50 -101.85
C GLY A 326 -36.69 59.92 -101.51
N MET A 327 -35.76 60.88 -101.54
CA MET A 327 -36.09 62.29 -101.80
C MET A 327 -36.89 62.50 -103.11
N LYS A 328 -37.09 61.46 -103.95
CA LYS A 328 -37.86 61.53 -105.18
C LYS A 328 -39.30 61.02 -105.14
N ASN A 329 -39.79 60.31 -104.12
CA ASN A 329 -41.17 59.80 -104.18
C ASN A 329 -41.83 59.73 -102.79
N LYS A 330 -42.82 60.62 -102.59
CA LYS A 330 -43.85 60.54 -101.53
C LYS A 330 -45.20 60.19 -102.17
N GLN A 331 -46.11 59.70 -101.31
CA GLN A 331 -47.55 59.36 -101.46
C GLN A 331 -47.79 57.84 -101.37
N ASP A 332 -48.83 57.30 -100.74
CA ASP A 332 -49.89 57.78 -99.84
C ASP A 332 -50.53 56.48 -99.23
N ILE A 333 -50.85 56.50 -97.92
CA ILE A 333 -52.03 55.97 -97.18
C ILE A 333 -52.85 54.85 -97.90
N PRO A 334 -53.23 53.69 -97.27
CA PRO A 334 -54.30 53.73 -96.25
C PRO A 334 -54.41 52.64 -95.17
N VAL A 335 -55.00 53.11 -94.07
CA VAL A 335 -55.84 52.46 -93.07
C VAL A 335 -56.58 51.21 -93.56
N ARG A 336 -56.37 50.09 -92.86
CA ARG A 336 -57.37 49.03 -92.63
C ARG A 336 -56.98 48.21 -91.40
N ASP A 337 -57.98 47.55 -90.81
CA ASP A 337 -57.87 46.46 -89.83
C ASP A 337 -58.09 46.78 -88.33
N PHE A 338 -59.30 47.28 -88.03
CA PHE A 338 -59.85 47.29 -86.68
C PHE A 338 -60.17 45.86 -86.13
N ASP A 339 -60.42 44.87 -87.00
CA ASP A 339 -60.71 43.48 -86.59
C ASP A 339 -59.45 42.68 -86.22
N GLU A 340 -58.31 42.97 -86.87
CA GLU A 340 -57.02 42.43 -86.45
C GLU A 340 -56.55 43.06 -85.15
N ASN A 341 -56.86 44.35 -84.94
CA ASN A 341 -56.59 45.03 -83.67
C ASN A 341 -57.38 44.41 -82.49
N GLU A 342 -58.64 44.00 -82.67
CA GLU A 342 -59.38 43.33 -81.58
C GLU A 342 -58.83 41.93 -81.28
N ARG A 343 -58.39 41.18 -82.30
CA ARG A 343 -57.75 39.86 -82.10
C ARG A 343 -56.39 39.99 -81.43
N THR A 344 -55.56 40.92 -81.89
CA THR A 344 -54.26 41.22 -81.27
C THR A 344 -54.43 41.73 -79.84
N LEU A 345 -55.40 42.61 -79.56
CA LEU A 345 -55.73 43.02 -78.18
C LEU A 345 -56.17 41.85 -77.28
N ARG A 346 -56.89 40.86 -77.82
CA ARG A 346 -57.26 39.65 -77.07
C ARG A 346 -56.08 38.73 -76.83
N GLU A 347 -55.21 38.55 -77.82
CA GLU A 347 -53.96 37.78 -77.70
C GLU A 347 -52.97 38.47 -76.74
N GLU A 348 -52.92 39.80 -76.74
CA GLU A 348 -52.17 40.61 -75.78
C GLU A 348 -52.75 40.48 -74.37
N LEU A 349 -54.08 40.51 -74.20
CA LEU A 349 -54.70 40.27 -72.90
C LEU A 349 -54.45 38.85 -72.39
N GLU A 350 -54.49 37.84 -73.25
CA GLU A 350 -54.24 36.45 -72.85
C GLU A 350 -52.76 36.21 -72.53
N SER A 351 -51.84 36.82 -73.29
CA SER A 351 -50.40 36.80 -72.98
C SER A 351 -50.07 37.59 -71.71
N LEU A 352 -50.76 38.69 -71.44
CA LEU A 352 -50.66 39.43 -70.17
C LEU A 352 -51.19 38.61 -68.99
N LYS A 353 -52.30 37.87 -69.15
CA LYS A 353 -52.79 36.94 -68.13
C LYS A 353 -51.81 35.81 -67.87
N PHE A 354 -51.27 35.21 -68.93
CA PHE A 354 -50.26 34.16 -68.82
C PHE A 354 -48.99 34.68 -68.14
N SER A 355 -48.53 35.87 -68.51
CA SER A 355 -47.39 36.54 -67.88
C SER A 355 -47.66 36.87 -66.41
N SER A 356 -48.86 37.36 -66.08
CA SER A 356 -49.27 37.62 -64.69
C SER A 356 -49.33 36.34 -63.86
N SER A 357 -49.88 35.25 -64.42
CA SER A 357 -49.92 33.94 -63.75
C SER A 357 -48.52 33.35 -63.58
N GLN A 358 -47.63 33.51 -64.56
CA GLN A 358 -46.24 33.09 -64.47
C GLN A 358 -45.48 33.89 -63.41
N LEU A 359 -45.75 35.19 -63.29
CA LEU A 359 -45.19 36.05 -62.25
C LEU A 359 -45.73 35.67 -60.86
N GLU A 360 -47.02 35.37 -60.74
CA GLU A 360 -47.64 34.87 -59.50
C GLU A 360 -47.05 33.51 -59.07
N ASN A 361 -46.85 32.59 -60.01
CA ASN A 361 -46.19 31.30 -59.76
C ASN A 361 -44.71 31.49 -59.36
N SER A 362 -44.01 32.44 -59.97
CA SER A 362 -42.63 32.78 -59.59
C SER A 362 -42.56 33.40 -58.19
N LEU A 363 -43.49 34.29 -57.85
CA LEU A 363 -43.55 34.92 -56.54
C LEU A 363 -43.95 33.92 -55.44
N THR A 364 -44.92 33.06 -55.69
CA THR A 364 -45.30 31.99 -54.77
C THR A 364 -44.19 30.97 -54.58
N GLY A 365 -43.46 30.63 -55.65
CA GLY A 365 -42.22 29.84 -55.57
C GLY A 365 -41.17 30.50 -54.66
N LYS A 366 -40.87 31.79 -54.89
CA LYS A 366 -39.94 32.55 -54.03
C LYS A 366 -40.41 32.67 -52.58
N ILE A 367 -41.72 32.83 -52.34
CA ILE A 367 -42.27 32.87 -50.98
C ILE A 367 -42.10 31.51 -50.29
N SER A 368 -42.30 30.41 -51.02
CA SER A 368 -42.07 29.06 -50.51
C SER A 368 -40.59 28.81 -50.19
N GLU A 369 -39.69 29.20 -51.10
CA GLU A 369 -38.23 29.12 -50.90
C GLU A 369 -37.79 29.94 -49.68
N LEU A 370 -38.22 31.21 -49.58
CA LEU A 370 -37.94 32.06 -48.42
C LEU A 370 -38.54 31.49 -47.13
N GLY A 371 -39.73 30.90 -47.19
CA GLY A 371 -40.34 30.18 -46.07
C GLY A 371 -39.47 29.01 -45.61
N SER A 372 -39.02 28.18 -46.55
CA SER A 372 -38.15 27.04 -46.26
C SER A 372 -36.81 27.48 -45.65
N HIS A 373 -36.21 28.57 -46.15
CA HIS A 373 -35.01 29.14 -45.56
C HIS A 373 -35.23 29.71 -44.16
N LEU A 374 -36.38 30.36 -43.92
CA LEU A 374 -36.75 30.83 -42.57
C LEU A 374 -36.90 29.67 -41.59
N ASP A 375 -37.50 28.56 -42.01
CA ASP A 375 -37.67 27.38 -41.17
C ASP A 375 -36.34 26.66 -40.93
N GLN A 376 -35.46 26.58 -41.93
CA GLN A 376 -34.08 26.08 -41.77
C GLN A 376 -33.29 26.94 -40.79
N LEU A 377 -33.37 28.27 -40.91
CA LEU A 377 -32.73 29.20 -39.98
C LEU A 377 -33.30 29.05 -38.58
N ARG A 378 -34.62 28.93 -38.41
CA ARG A 378 -35.26 28.68 -37.11
C ARG A 378 -34.76 27.36 -36.50
N HIS A 379 -34.71 26.28 -37.28
CA HIS A 379 -34.22 25.00 -36.80
C HIS A 379 -32.75 25.09 -36.36
N SER A 380 -31.91 25.74 -37.16
CA SER A 380 -30.50 25.98 -36.79
C SER A 380 -30.37 26.81 -35.50
N ASN A 381 -31.22 27.81 -35.31
CA ASN A 381 -31.22 28.64 -34.12
C ASN A 381 -31.67 27.85 -32.88
N THR A 382 -32.71 27.01 -32.99
CA THR A 382 -33.13 26.12 -31.89
C THR A 382 -32.03 25.13 -31.49
N LYS A 383 -31.28 24.59 -32.47
CA LYS A 383 -30.14 23.70 -32.21
C LYS A 383 -29.01 24.43 -31.48
N LEU A 384 -28.70 25.67 -31.90
CA LEU A 384 -27.70 26.50 -31.22
C LEU A 384 -28.13 26.89 -29.80
N GLU A 385 -29.42 27.19 -29.58
CA GLU A 385 -29.97 27.47 -28.26
C GLU A 385 -29.89 26.25 -27.33
N GLU A 386 -30.16 25.05 -27.86
CA GLU A 386 -30.01 23.80 -27.11
C GLU A 386 -28.54 23.54 -26.74
N GLN A 387 -27.61 23.73 -27.68
CA GLN A 387 -26.18 23.64 -27.40
C GLN A 387 -25.72 24.68 -26.35
N LEU A 388 -26.22 25.92 -26.43
CA LEU A 388 -25.94 26.93 -25.41
C LEU A 388 -26.48 26.53 -24.03
N ARG A 389 -27.63 25.84 -24.00
CA ARG A 389 -28.21 25.34 -22.74
C ARG A 389 -27.36 24.21 -22.15
N THR A 390 -26.88 23.27 -22.96
CA THR A 390 -26.00 22.19 -22.48
C THR A 390 -24.66 22.74 -22.00
N PHE A 391 -24.05 23.67 -22.74
CA PHE A 391 -22.81 24.34 -22.28
C PHE A 391 -23.01 25.12 -20.98
N ARG A 392 -24.15 25.81 -20.80
CA ARG A 392 -24.47 26.48 -19.52
C ARG A 392 -24.61 25.49 -18.37
N GLN A 393 -25.25 24.34 -18.59
CA GLN A 393 -25.37 23.29 -17.57
C GLN A 393 -24.00 22.70 -17.21
N GLN A 394 -23.15 22.45 -18.20
CA GLN A 394 -21.77 22.00 -17.99
C GLN A 394 -20.93 23.04 -17.24
N ASN A 395 -21.03 24.32 -17.59
CA ASN A 395 -20.34 25.37 -16.83
C ASN A 395 -20.81 25.43 -15.39
N SER A 396 -22.11 25.27 -15.14
CA SER A 396 -22.63 25.24 -13.76
C SER A 396 -22.13 24.03 -12.96
N SER A 397 -21.97 22.85 -13.60
CA SER A 397 -21.39 21.68 -12.92
C SER A 397 -19.89 21.83 -12.66
N LEU A 398 -19.15 22.43 -13.61
CA LEU A 398 -17.73 22.75 -13.43
C LEU A 398 -17.52 23.81 -12.35
N GLU A 399 -18.38 24.83 -12.26
CA GLU A 399 -18.34 25.83 -11.20
C GLU A 399 -18.54 25.20 -9.81
N LYS A 400 -19.49 24.26 -9.69
CA LYS A 400 -19.68 23.51 -8.43
C LYS A 400 -18.45 22.67 -8.08
N ARG A 401 -17.90 21.95 -9.05
CA ARG A 401 -16.68 21.15 -8.84
C ARG A 401 -15.49 22.01 -8.43
N LEU A 402 -15.31 23.18 -9.06
CA LEU A 402 -14.27 24.14 -8.67
C LEU A 402 -14.48 24.68 -7.26
N PHE A 403 -15.72 24.91 -6.86
CA PHE A 403 -16.05 25.34 -5.50
C PHE A 403 -15.71 24.25 -4.47
N ASP A 404 -16.05 22.99 -4.75
CA ASP A 404 -15.76 21.86 -3.85
C ASP A 404 -14.24 21.61 -3.75
N GLU A 405 -13.51 21.70 -4.86
CA GLU A 405 -12.05 21.64 -4.89
C GLU A 405 -11.40 22.80 -4.12
N ASP A 406 -11.89 24.03 -4.26
CA ASP A 406 -11.38 25.18 -3.49
C ASP A 406 -11.63 25.02 -1.98
N LYS A 407 -12.78 24.43 -1.62
CA LYS A 407 -13.07 24.08 -0.23
C LYS A 407 -12.10 23.00 0.29
N GLY A 408 -11.90 21.93 -0.48
CA GLY A 408 -10.94 20.87 -0.13
C GLY A 408 -9.51 21.39 -0.01
N ARG A 409 -9.07 22.28 -0.91
CA ARG A 409 -7.76 22.94 -0.84
C ARG A 409 -7.60 23.78 0.42
N LYS A 410 -8.65 24.50 0.85
CA LYS A 410 -8.62 25.28 2.10
C LYS A 410 -8.50 24.36 3.32
N GLU A 411 -9.27 23.28 3.36
CA GLU A 411 -9.21 22.28 4.45
C GLU A 411 -7.83 21.59 4.50
N ASN A 412 -7.24 21.28 3.35
CA ASN A 412 -5.88 20.71 3.28
C ASN A 412 -4.82 21.75 3.68
N ALA A 413 -4.97 23.02 3.30
CA ALA A 413 -4.06 24.08 3.72
C ALA A 413 -4.10 24.30 5.24
N THR A 414 -5.27 24.23 5.87
CA THR A 414 -5.37 24.32 7.34
C THR A 414 -4.72 23.12 8.01
N LYS A 415 -4.94 21.90 7.52
CA LYS A 415 -4.29 20.69 8.06
C LYS A 415 -2.77 20.73 7.90
N MET A 416 -2.28 21.21 6.75
CA MET A 416 -0.85 21.39 6.50
C MET A 416 -0.24 22.39 7.48
N GLN A 417 -0.94 23.49 7.77
CA GLN A 417 -0.50 24.47 8.77
C GLN A 417 -0.49 23.89 10.19
N GLU A 418 -1.48 23.07 10.55
CA GLU A 418 -1.52 22.37 11.84
C GLU A 418 -0.34 21.39 11.99
N LEU A 419 -0.08 20.57 10.96
CA LEU A 419 1.07 19.66 10.93
C LEU A 419 2.40 20.40 10.95
N GLN A 420 2.49 21.56 10.30
CA GLN A 420 3.70 22.40 10.37
C GLN A 420 3.93 22.91 11.80
N GLN A 421 2.89 23.38 12.48
CA GLN A 421 3.00 23.81 13.88
C GLN A 421 3.35 22.65 14.82
N GLU A 422 2.85 21.45 14.55
CA GLU A 422 3.21 20.26 15.31
C GLU A 422 4.67 19.87 15.11
N ASN A 423 5.16 19.89 13.86
CA ASN A 423 6.57 19.68 13.56
C ASN A 423 7.47 20.73 14.23
N GLU A 424 7.09 22.01 14.22
CA GLU A 424 7.82 23.06 14.93
C GLU A 424 7.88 22.79 16.44
N LYS A 425 6.78 22.32 17.06
CA LYS A 425 6.78 21.92 18.47
C LYS A 425 7.67 20.73 18.74
N LEU A 426 7.62 19.70 17.90
CA LEU A 426 8.49 18.52 18.02
C LEU A 426 9.96 18.88 17.82
N GLN A 427 10.27 19.76 16.87
CA GLN A 427 11.61 20.26 16.65
C GLN A 427 12.13 21.05 17.85
N ASN A 428 11.29 21.90 18.46
CA ASN A 428 11.66 22.58 19.70
C ASN A 428 11.88 21.59 20.85
N SER A 429 10.99 20.59 21.02
CA SER A 429 11.18 19.55 22.04
C SER A 429 12.43 18.71 21.79
N LEU A 430 12.79 18.46 20.54
CA LEU A 430 14.04 17.79 20.17
C LEU A 430 15.25 18.68 20.49
N GLN A 431 15.16 19.97 20.21
CA GLN A 431 16.21 20.92 20.55
C GLN A 431 16.42 20.99 22.08
N ASP A 432 15.34 21.03 22.87
CA ASP A 432 15.40 21.02 24.33
C ASP A 432 16.09 19.75 24.85
N THR A 433 15.77 18.58 24.28
CA THR A 433 16.41 17.30 24.66
C THR A 433 17.88 17.21 24.24
N ILE A 434 18.25 17.81 23.10
CA ILE A 434 19.66 17.95 22.69
C ILE A 434 20.42 18.85 23.67
N GLU A 435 19.82 19.96 24.10
CA GLU A 435 20.41 20.87 25.08
C GLU A 435 20.59 20.20 26.45
N ASP A 436 19.58 19.45 26.91
CA ASP A 436 19.66 18.62 28.11
C ASP A 436 20.79 17.57 28.03
N TYR A 437 20.91 16.89 26.89
CA TYR A 437 21.97 15.91 26.64
C TYR A 437 23.36 16.57 26.66
N ASN A 438 23.52 17.72 26.00
CA ASN A 438 24.78 18.46 25.99
C ASN A 438 25.17 18.93 27.40
N LEU A 439 24.20 19.39 28.18
CA LEU A 439 24.44 19.82 29.56
C LEU A 439 24.86 18.64 30.44
N LEU A 440 24.20 17.50 30.26
CA LEU A 440 24.57 16.25 30.88
C LEU A 440 26.00 15.84 30.51
N GLN A 441 26.34 15.84 29.22
CA GLN A 441 27.67 15.45 28.75
C GLN A 441 28.75 16.33 29.40
N LYS A 442 28.52 17.65 29.49
CA LYS A 442 29.41 18.57 30.22
C LYS A 442 29.51 18.22 31.70
N LYS A 443 28.42 17.82 32.36
CA LYS A 443 28.44 17.42 33.79
C LYS A 443 29.20 16.12 34.00
N TYR A 444 29.05 15.15 33.10
CA TYR A 444 29.85 13.92 33.10
C TYR A 444 31.34 14.25 32.94
N GLU A 445 31.70 15.09 31.97
CA GLU A 445 33.07 15.51 31.71
C GLU A 445 33.69 16.23 32.92
N ILE A 446 32.95 17.13 33.58
CA ILE A 446 33.40 17.77 34.82
C ILE A 446 33.63 16.74 35.93
N ARG A 447 32.73 15.77 36.13
CA ARG A 447 32.91 14.71 37.14
C ARG A 447 34.09 13.80 36.82
N HIS A 448 34.29 13.48 35.55
CA HIS A 448 35.45 12.71 35.08
C HIS A 448 36.75 13.43 35.42
N ILE A 449 36.86 14.72 35.06
CA ILE A 449 38.03 15.54 35.39
C ILE A 449 38.24 15.67 36.90
N GLN A 450 37.17 15.79 37.70
CA GLN A 450 37.27 15.83 39.16
C GLN A 450 37.76 14.49 39.74
N LEU A 451 37.32 13.36 39.17
CA LEU A 451 37.80 12.04 39.57
C LEU A 451 39.25 11.83 39.17
N GLU A 452 39.65 12.23 37.96
CA GLU A 452 41.06 12.23 37.52
C GLU A 452 41.92 13.12 38.43
N SER A 453 41.48 14.35 38.73
CA SER A 453 42.17 15.24 39.66
C SER A 453 42.25 14.68 41.09
N ASN A 454 41.25 13.92 41.53
CA ASN A 454 41.26 13.28 42.85
C ASN A 454 42.19 12.05 42.88
N VAL A 455 42.26 11.30 41.77
CA VAL A 455 43.23 10.21 41.58
C VAL A 455 44.65 10.78 41.52
N ASP A 456 44.85 11.92 40.87
CA ASP A 456 46.13 12.65 40.84
C ASP A 456 46.50 13.24 42.20
N SER A 457 45.52 13.65 43.03
CA SER A 457 45.78 14.15 44.39
C SER A 457 46.19 13.06 45.40
N HIS A 458 46.13 11.77 45.03
CA HIS A 458 46.72 10.65 45.76
C HIS A 458 48.03 10.13 45.16
N ALA A 459 48.55 10.80 44.14
CA ALA A 459 49.91 10.59 43.63
C ALA A 459 50.78 11.82 43.94
N GLU A 460 51.53 11.76 45.04
CA GLU A 460 52.69 12.65 45.22
C GLU A 460 53.79 12.29 44.19
N PRO A 461 54.67 13.23 43.84
CA PRO A 461 54.96 13.59 42.46
C PRO A 461 56.24 12.93 41.92
N ILE A 462 56.25 12.63 40.63
CA ILE A 462 57.50 12.49 39.87
C ILE A 462 57.53 13.59 38.82
N GLU A 463 58.33 14.60 39.14
CA GLU A 463 58.75 15.67 38.25
C GLU A 463 59.47 15.15 36.99
N LYS A 464 59.45 16.03 35.96
CA LYS A 464 60.39 16.15 34.82
C LYS A 464 60.13 15.16 33.66
N ASP A 465 59.97 15.57 32.41
CA ASP A 465 60.33 16.82 31.75
C ASP A 465 59.47 17.08 30.51
N SER A 466 59.20 18.36 30.33
CA SER A 466 58.85 19.03 29.09
C SER A 466 59.71 18.64 27.88
N LYS A 467 59.09 18.48 26.71
CA LYS A 467 59.44 19.15 25.43
C LYS A 467 58.45 18.71 24.34
N LEU A 468 57.52 19.57 23.92
CA LEU A 468 57.66 20.54 22.82
C LEU A 468 58.06 19.90 21.48
N SER A 469 57.04 19.76 20.63
CA SER A 469 56.97 20.24 19.23
C SER A 469 58.11 19.91 18.27
N GLN A 470 57.75 19.22 17.18
CA GLN A 470 58.02 19.53 15.75
C GLN A 470 57.73 18.24 14.97
N GLN A 471 56.63 18.11 14.22
CA GLN A 471 56.39 18.74 12.91
C GLN A 471 57.61 18.65 11.99
N LEU A 472 57.65 17.63 11.13
CA LEU A 472 57.95 17.80 9.71
C LEU A 472 57.67 16.54 8.89
N ASP A 473 57.17 16.84 7.71
CA ASP A 473 56.66 16.04 6.62
C ASP A 473 57.65 15.00 6.03
N VAL A 474 57.10 13.83 5.63
CA VAL A 474 57.03 13.25 4.25
C VAL A 474 58.34 13.21 3.41
N PRO A 475 58.55 12.27 2.45
CA PRO A 475 58.14 10.87 2.27
C PRO A 475 59.34 9.96 1.87
N ASP A 476 59.00 8.76 1.38
CA ASP A 476 59.62 8.06 0.24
C ASP A 476 60.33 6.73 0.49
N THR A 477 59.54 5.69 0.24
CA THR A 477 59.79 4.70 -0.81
C THR A 477 60.62 3.45 -0.50
N HIS A 478 59.93 2.34 -0.80
CA HIS A 478 60.39 1.15 -1.51
C HIS A 478 60.99 -0.04 -0.76
N LYS A 479 60.25 -1.15 -0.95
CA LYS A 479 60.64 -2.58 -1.07
C LYS A 479 60.48 -3.39 0.23
N ASN A 480 59.42 -4.19 0.33
CA ASN A 480 59.25 -5.53 -0.23
C ASN A 480 60.19 -6.59 0.38
N VAL A 481 59.53 -7.62 0.93
CA VAL A 481 59.91 -9.04 1.04
C VAL A 481 60.32 -9.54 2.43
N ALA A 482 59.65 -10.66 2.79
CA ALA A 482 60.03 -11.75 3.71
C ALA A 482 59.52 -11.73 5.17
N VAL A 483 58.34 -12.34 5.35
CA VAL A 483 57.96 -13.32 6.39
C VAL A 483 58.95 -14.53 6.33
N PRO A 484 59.31 -15.36 7.37
CA PRO A 484 58.61 -15.80 8.62
C PRO A 484 59.55 -15.97 9.88
N PRO A 485 59.26 -16.78 10.95
CA PRO A 485 58.25 -16.66 12.02
C PRO A 485 58.90 -16.85 13.45
N PRO A 486 58.25 -17.35 14.54
CA PRO A 486 58.33 -16.83 15.92
C PRO A 486 59.23 -17.66 16.89
N PRO A 487 59.40 -17.23 18.15
CA PRO A 487 58.98 -18.08 19.29
C PRO A 487 58.37 -17.24 20.44
N GLU A 488 57.20 -17.63 20.98
CA GLU A 488 56.98 -18.56 22.10
C GLU A 488 57.18 -17.92 23.50
N ASP A 489 56.06 -17.98 24.23
CA ASP A 489 55.89 -18.19 25.68
C ASP A 489 56.31 -17.09 26.68
N GLU A 490 55.34 -16.60 27.46
CA GLU A 490 55.29 -16.96 28.89
C GLU A 490 53.98 -16.51 29.58
N ASP A 491 53.31 -17.51 30.14
CA ASP A 491 52.29 -17.46 31.19
C ASP A 491 52.71 -16.60 32.37
N TRP A 492 51.92 -15.61 32.79
CA TRP A 492 51.92 -15.18 34.20
C TRP A 492 50.51 -14.85 34.72
N MET A 493 50.21 -15.51 35.83
CA MET A 493 48.92 -15.66 36.51
C MET A 493 48.46 -14.44 37.32
N TYR A 494 47.15 -14.30 37.51
CA TYR A 494 46.51 -13.42 38.49
C TYR A 494 46.75 -13.88 39.95
N PRO A 495 46.77 -12.94 40.92
CA PRO A 495 46.41 -13.23 42.30
C PRO A 495 45.13 -12.50 42.77
N PRO A 496 44.48 -12.99 43.85
CA PRO A 496 43.06 -12.78 44.14
C PRO A 496 42.77 -11.90 45.37
N ASN A 497 41.53 -11.36 45.40
CA ASN A 497 40.69 -10.95 46.54
C ASN A 497 41.32 -10.66 47.92
N VAL A 498 41.04 -9.46 48.44
CA VAL A 498 40.72 -9.25 49.87
C VAL A 498 39.62 -8.20 50.02
N SER A 499 38.53 -8.58 50.69
CA SER A 499 37.53 -7.68 51.28
C SER A 499 37.62 -7.79 52.80
N GLN A 500 37.45 -6.69 53.54
CA GLN A 500 36.69 -6.54 54.80
C GLN A 500 37.11 -5.29 55.62
N ILE A 501 36.17 -4.84 56.48
CA ILE A 501 36.21 -3.80 57.55
C ILE A 501 35.50 -2.49 57.11
N SER A 502 34.17 -2.30 57.31
CA SER A 502 33.39 -1.88 58.52
C SER A 502 33.85 -0.54 59.13
N SER A 503 33.09 0.43 59.62
CA SER A 503 31.67 0.85 59.76
C SER A 503 31.73 2.22 60.48
N ILE A 504 30.58 2.85 60.80
CA ILE A 504 30.35 3.98 61.77
C ILE A 504 30.21 5.36 61.11
N GLU A 505 29.23 6.23 61.34
CA GLU A 505 27.93 6.28 62.05
C GLU A 505 27.22 7.58 61.58
N ASN A 506 25.89 7.61 61.65
CA ASN A 506 24.99 8.80 61.59
C ASN A 506 25.26 9.77 62.78
N PRO A 507 24.54 10.91 63.04
CA PRO A 507 23.25 11.39 62.49
C PRO A 507 23.11 12.93 62.32
N ILE A 508 21.95 13.40 61.84
CA ILE A 508 21.05 14.39 62.50
C ILE A 508 20.15 15.06 61.44
N ASP A 509 18.85 14.80 61.59
CA ASP A 509 17.71 15.45 60.95
C ASP A 509 17.59 16.94 61.36
N PHE A 510 16.99 17.78 60.51
CA PHE A 510 15.94 18.72 60.93
C PHE A 510 15.18 19.32 59.73
N ASP A 511 13.88 19.03 59.72
CA ASP A 511 12.84 19.67 58.91
C ASP A 511 12.66 21.17 59.27
N ASN A 512 12.36 22.04 58.29
CA ASN A 512 11.01 22.59 58.09
C ASN A 512 10.94 23.87 57.22
N SER A 513 9.97 23.82 56.30
CA SER A 513 8.92 24.82 56.01
C SER A 513 9.25 26.17 55.34
N SER A 514 8.67 26.31 54.13
CA SER A 514 7.70 27.33 53.70
C SER A 514 8.07 28.82 53.58
N ILE A 515 7.69 29.35 52.41
CA ILE A 515 7.10 30.67 52.10
C ILE A 515 8.01 31.76 51.49
N GLN A 516 7.69 32.03 50.22
CA GLN A 516 7.63 33.31 49.48
C GLN A 516 8.84 33.92 48.76
N LYS A 517 8.55 34.16 47.47
CA LYS A 517 8.79 35.35 46.62
C LYS A 517 10.09 35.48 45.83
N GLU A 518 9.87 35.38 44.51
CA GLU A 518 10.34 36.24 43.41
C GLU A 518 11.85 36.32 43.09
N VAL A 519 12.08 36.32 41.76
CA VAL A 519 13.20 36.84 40.98
C VAL A 519 14.23 35.80 40.46
N ASP A 520 14.12 35.59 39.15
CA ASP A 520 15.12 35.31 38.09
C ASP A 520 16.04 34.07 38.09
N GLU A 521 16.02 33.42 36.91
CA GLU A 521 17.13 32.84 36.14
C GLU A 521 17.74 31.45 36.46
N ILE A 522 17.53 30.53 35.49
CA ILE A 522 18.50 29.62 34.83
C ILE A 522 18.75 28.18 35.38
N SER A 523 18.64 27.24 34.44
CA SER A 523 19.27 25.90 34.28
C SER A 523 18.88 24.70 35.15
N ASP A 524 18.15 23.78 34.52
CA ASP A 524 18.57 22.42 34.14
C ASP A 524 19.58 21.67 35.05
N ARG A 525 18.99 20.82 35.89
CA ARG A 525 18.92 19.34 35.79
C ARG A 525 19.96 18.56 34.93
N PRO A 526 20.03 17.23 35.02
CA PRO A 526 20.63 16.37 36.07
C PRO A 526 22.05 15.88 35.68
N PRO A 527 22.36 14.73 35.05
CA PRO A 527 22.19 13.29 35.40
C PRO A 527 23.39 12.32 35.09
N ILE A 528 23.13 10.99 35.10
CA ILE A 528 23.55 9.91 34.15
C ILE A 528 25.04 9.44 34.19
N GLU A 529 25.47 8.21 33.87
CA GLU A 529 24.96 6.84 33.53
C GLU A 529 26.14 5.87 33.76
N ASP A 530 25.98 4.59 33.46
CA ASP A 530 26.71 3.91 32.35
C ASP A 530 26.09 2.48 32.24
N ASP A 531 25.58 1.93 31.13
CA ASP A 531 25.85 1.94 29.68
C ASP A 531 26.80 0.82 29.20
N LYS A 532 26.59 0.35 27.94
CA LYS A 532 27.45 -0.44 27.00
C LYS A 532 26.71 -1.61 26.28
N LEU A 533 26.91 -2.00 25.00
CA LEU A 533 27.61 -1.53 23.77
C LEU A 533 27.34 -2.53 22.60
N SER A 534 27.47 -2.09 21.32
CA SER A 534 28.14 -2.76 20.15
C SER A 534 27.40 -3.01 18.80
N MET A 535 28.03 -2.48 17.72
CA MET A 535 27.96 -2.58 16.23
C MET A 535 27.82 -4.01 15.60
N SER A 536 27.42 -4.33 14.33
CA SER A 536 27.35 -3.65 13.00
C SER A 536 26.47 -4.42 11.94
N GLU A 537 25.78 -3.67 11.04
CA GLU A 537 25.57 -3.84 9.57
C GLU A 537 24.60 -4.88 8.90
N MET A 538 23.37 -4.44 8.53
CA MET A 538 22.75 -4.43 7.18
C MET A 538 21.29 -3.91 7.30
N ASP A 539 21.01 -2.77 6.66
CA ASP A 539 19.76 -1.99 6.81
C ASP A 539 18.51 -2.69 6.27
N ILE A 540 17.63 -3.08 7.20
CA ILE A 540 16.18 -3.10 6.99
C ILE A 540 15.69 -1.75 7.54
N PRO A 541 14.84 -0.98 6.84
CA PRO A 541 14.27 0.23 7.42
C PRO A 541 13.54 -0.12 8.72
N ASP A 542 13.92 0.55 9.80
CA ASP A 542 13.48 0.32 11.20
C ASP A 542 11.96 0.41 11.42
N GLU A 543 11.19 0.77 10.40
CA GLU A 543 9.73 0.85 10.46
C GLU A 543 9.05 -0.54 10.54
N ALA A 544 9.73 -1.62 10.12
CA ALA A 544 9.25 -3.00 10.32
C ALA A 544 9.63 -3.58 11.70
N ALA A 545 10.61 -3.00 12.41
CA ALA A 545 11.00 -3.41 13.76
C ALA A 545 10.19 -2.67 14.85
N ALA A 546 9.69 -1.46 14.56
CA ALA A 546 8.90 -0.65 15.50
C ALA A 546 7.45 -1.14 15.72
N MET A 547 6.95 -2.08 14.91
CA MET A 547 5.58 -2.64 15.07
C MET A 547 5.53 -3.88 15.98
N GLY A 548 6.68 -4.34 16.49
CA GLY A 548 6.77 -5.44 17.45
C GLY A 548 7.00 -5.04 18.91
N SER A 549 7.25 -3.77 19.23
CA SER A 549 7.70 -3.34 20.56
C SER A 549 6.68 -2.55 21.40
N THR A 550 5.43 -2.41 20.98
CA THR A 550 4.36 -1.80 21.83
C THR A 550 3.68 -2.82 22.75
N ILE A 551 4.43 -3.81 23.26
CA ILE A 551 4.01 -4.62 24.42
C ILE A 551 5.21 -4.84 25.35
N GLN A 552 5.74 -3.76 25.94
CA GLN A 552 6.39 -3.83 27.25
C GLN A 552 6.68 -2.42 27.78
N ASP A 553 5.81 -1.92 28.66
CA ASP A 553 6.19 -1.37 29.98
C ASP A 553 4.98 -0.79 30.70
N VAL A 554 4.17 -1.68 31.28
CA VAL A 554 3.49 -1.37 32.55
C VAL A 554 4.37 -1.98 33.64
N HIS A 555 5.06 -1.10 34.36
CA HIS A 555 5.94 -1.42 35.47
C HIS A 555 5.38 -2.53 36.38
N SER A 556 5.95 -3.73 36.26
CA SER A 556 6.00 -4.69 37.35
C SER A 556 7.26 -4.39 38.16
N THR A 557 7.07 -3.82 39.34
CA THR A 557 8.14 -3.68 40.33
C THR A 557 8.62 -5.07 40.76
N SER A 558 9.90 -5.34 40.52
CA SER A 558 10.63 -6.47 41.09
C SER A 558 10.71 -6.31 42.61
N ARG A 559 9.96 -7.13 43.36
CA ARG A 559 10.27 -7.43 44.76
C ARG A 559 10.83 -8.84 44.84
N LYS A 560 12.12 -8.90 45.18
CA LYS A 560 12.79 -10.09 45.69
C LYS A 560 12.02 -10.68 46.88
N THR A 561 12.13 -11.99 46.97
CA THR A 561 11.54 -12.91 47.93
C THR A 561 12.13 -12.78 49.34
N ASN A 562 11.40 -13.37 50.30
CA ASN A 562 11.73 -13.66 51.70
C ASN A 562 11.68 -12.51 52.74
N SER A 563 10.58 -12.44 53.49
CA SER A 563 10.65 -12.74 54.93
C SER A 563 9.28 -13.14 55.49
N MET A 564 9.33 -14.20 56.27
CA MET A 564 8.27 -14.86 57.01
C MET A 564 7.76 -13.92 58.12
N ASN A 565 6.46 -13.66 58.19
CA ASN A 565 5.82 -13.09 59.39
C ASN A 565 4.42 -13.67 59.57
N TYR A 566 4.36 -14.70 60.42
CA TYR A 566 3.12 -15.15 61.06
C TYR A 566 2.60 -14.02 61.97
N ARG A 567 1.36 -13.58 61.77
CA ARG A 567 0.58 -12.94 62.84
C ARG A 567 -0.86 -13.48 62.84
N ARG A 568 -1.20 -14.11 63.97
CA ARG A 568 -2.49 -14.73 64.30
C ARG A 568 -3.67 -13.73 64.28
N ARG A 569 -4.82 -14.20 63.77
CA ARG A 569 -6.21 -13.96 64.25
C ARG A 569 -7.05 -15.05 63.57
N SER A 570 -7.55 -16.12 64.21
CA SER A 570 -8.66 -16.19 65.20
C SER A 570 -9.81 -15.29 64.73
N THR A 571 -10.94 -15.76 64.18
CA THR A 571 -11.85 -16.86 64.57
C THR A 571 -12.80 -17.24 63.42
N GLN A 572 -13.47 -18.39 63.55
CA GLN A 572 -14.79 -18.77 62.97
C GLN A 572 -14.87 -19.29 61.53
N VAL A 573 -14.79 -20.62 61.44
CA VAL A 573 -15.73 -21.56 60.78
C VAL A 573 -16.92 -20.91 60.05
N ASP A 574 -16.78 -20.70 58.74
CA ASP A 574 -17.83 -20.78 57.68
C ASP A 574 -17.22 -20.45 56.28
N SER A 575 -15.96 -20.86 56.04
CA SER A 575 -15.08 -20.22 55.05
C SER A 575 -14.95 -20.96 53.71
N THR A 576 -15.40 -22.21 53.61
CA THR A 576 -15.13 -23.06 52.44
C THR A 576 -15.99 -22.72 51.22
N GLY A 577 -17.25 -22.30 51.41
CA GLY A 577 -18.13 -21.86 50.32
C GLY A 577 -17.79 -20.45 49.79
N GLN A 578 -17.40 -19.54 50.69
CA GLN A 578 -17.02 -18.17 50.33
C GLN A 578 -15.69 -18.10 49.56
N MET A 579 -14.73 -18.99 49.88
CA MET A 579 -13.44 -19.04 49.19
C MET A 579 -13.57 -19.55 47.75
N ASN A 580 -14.46 -20.52 47.50
CA ASN A 580 -14.78 -20.98 46.14
C ASN A 580 -15.51 -19.88 45.33
N ALA A 581 -16.45 -19.16 45.94
CA ALA A 581 -17.12 -18.04 45.27
C ALA A 581 -16.16 -16.87 44.95
N HIS A 582 -15.20 -16.58 45.83
CA HIS A 582 -14.15 -15.59 45.57
C HIS A 582 -13.19 -16.03 44.45
N MET A 583 -12.82 -17.30 44.39
CA MET A 583 -11.97 -17.83 43.32
C MET A 583 -12.69 -17.79 41.96
N ILE A 584 -13.97 -18.18 41.91
CA ILE A 584 -14.79 -18.09 40.70
C ILE A 584 -14.96 -16.63 40.27
N SER A 585 -15.17 -15.70 41.22
CA SER A 585 -15.24 -14.26 40.92
C SER A 585 -13.92 -13.72 40.38
N LYS A 586 -12.78 -14.17 40.92
CA LYS A 586 -11.44 -13.80 40.45
C LYS A 586 -11.17 -14.34 39.04
N LEU A 587 -11.47 -15.61 38.79
CA LEU A 587 -11.35 -16.21 37.46
C LEU A 587 -12.30 -15.55 36.46
N GLY A 588 -13.53 -15.23 36.86
CA GLY A 588 -14.47 -14.48 36.03
C GLY A 588 -13.99 -13.06 35.71
N ALA A 589 -13.31 -12.39 36.65
CA ALA A 589 -12.67 -11.10 36.42
C ALA A 589 -11.46 -11.22 35.47
N GLU A 590 -10.65 -12.27 35.62
CA GLU A 590 -9.54 -12.57 34.70
C GLU A 590 -10.05 -12.89 33.28
N ILE A 591 -11.12 -13.68 33.14
CA ILE A 591 -11.75 -13.97 31.84
C ILE A 591 -12.22 -12.68 31.17
N ARG A 592 -12.96 -11.81 31.89
CA ARG A 592 -13.39 -10.52 31.33
C ARG A 592 -12.23 -9.62 30.95
N ARG A 593 -11.11 -9.68 31.69
CA ARG A 593 -9.89 -8.95 31.35
C ARG A 593 -9.28 -9.47 30.06
N TYR A 594 -9.17 -10.78 29.91
CA TYR A 594 -8.66 -11.40 28.69
C TYR A 594 -9.58 -11.18 27.50
N GLU A 595 -10.91 -11.20 27.69
CA GLU A 595 -11.88 -10.84 26.66
C GLU A 595 -11.71 -9.38 26.22
N ALA A 596 -11.53 -8.45 27.17
CA ALA A 596 -11.26 -7.05 26.87
C ALA A 596 -9.91 -6.86 26.15
N GLU A 597 -8.88 -7.59 26.56
CA GLU A 597 -7.57 -7.59 25.93
C GLU A 597 -7.65 -8.15 24.50
N LEU A 598 -8.37 -9.25 24.28
CA LEU A 598 -8.58 -9.84 22.96
C LEU A 598 -9.33 -8.88 22.03
N VAL A 599 -10.39 -8.23 22.52
CA VAL A 599 -11.10 -7.20 21.74
C VAL A 599 -10.21 -5.99 21.45
N SER A 600 -9.37 -5.57 22.41
CA SER A 600 -8.40 -4.48 22.20
C SER A 600 -7.35 -4.84 21.15
N LEU A 601 -6.81 -6.06 21.21
CA LEU A 601 -5.86 -6.59 20.21
C LEU A 601 -6.51 -6.72 18.84
N GLN A 602 -7.75 -7.22 18.76
CA GLN A 602 -8.48 -7.31 17.50
C GLN A 602 -8.70 -5.91 16.89
N ASN A 603 -9.14 -4.94 17.68
CA ASN A 603 -9.30 -3.55 17.23
C ASN A 603 -7.97 -2.94 16.76
N SER A 604 -6.87 -3.25 17.45
CA SER A 604 -5.53 -2.82 17.04
C SER A 604 -5.13 -3.45 15.71
N CYS A 605 -5.35 -4.74 15.51
CA CYS A 605 -5.09 -5.42 14.25
C CYS A 605 -5.92 -4.84 13.10
N GLU A 606 -7.21 -4.56 13.32
CA GLU A 606 -8.07 -3.92 12.33
C GLU A 606 -7.60 -2.51 11.98
N ARG A 607 -7.14 -1.74 12.97
CA ARG A 607 -6.56 -0.40 12.75
C ARG A 607 -5.29 -0.48 11.92
N LEU A 608 -4.35 -1.35 12.30
CA LEU A 608 -3.11 -1.57 11.56
C LEU A 608 -3.37 -2.08 10.14
N GLN A 609 -4.40 -2.90 9.94
CA GLN A 609 -4.80 -3.36 8.60
C GLN A 609 -5.32 -2.20 7.74
N LYS A 610 -6.08 -1.27 8.31
CA LYS A 610 -6.52 -0.04 7.61
C LYS A 610 -5.34 0.86 7.28
N GLU A 611 -4.47 1.13 8.24
CA GLU A 611 -3.25 1.94 8.04
C GLU A 611 -2.36 1.31 6.95
N LYS A 612 -2.19 -0.02 6.95
CA LYS A 612 -1.49 -0.74 5.88
C LYS A 612 -2.16 -0.56 4.52
N MET A 613 -3.48 -0.64 4.45
CA MET A 613 -4.20 -0.42 3.19
C MET A 613 -4.09 1.04 2.71
N GLU A 614 -4.14 2.00 3.61
CA GLU A 614 -3.98 3.43 3.31
C GLU A 614 -2.58 3.73 2.80
N ALA A 615 -1.53 3.26 3.50
CA ALA A 615 -0.14 3.39 3.06
C ALA A 615 0.10 2.68 1.72
N SER A 616 -0.47 1.49 1.50
CA SER A 616 -0.37 0.78 0.22
C SER A 616 -1.03 1.56 -0.92
N ASN A 617 -2.16 2.23 -0.68
CA ASN A 617 -2.82 3.06 -1.67
C ASN A 617 -2.02 4.34 -1.95
N GLU A 618 -1.42 4.94 -0.92
CA GLU A 618 -0.55 6.11 -1.08
C GLU A 618 0.71 5.77 -1.89
N ILE A 619 1.35 4.63 -1.61
CA ILE A 619 2.47 4.13 -2.43
C ILE A 619 2.05 3.95 -3.89
N LEU A 620 0.86 3.40 -4.15
CA LEU A 620 0.37 3.21 -5.51
C LEU A 620 0.13 4.55 -6.22
N ASN A 621 -0.43 5.55 -5.52
CA ASN A 621 -0.59 6.90 -6.04
C ASN A 621 0.76 7.57 -6.33
N LEU A 622 1.74 7.43 -5.43
CA LEU A 622 3.09 7.96 -5.62
C LEU A 622 3.80 7.28 -6.79
N LEU A 623 3.60 5.98 -7.01
CA LEU A 623 4.13 5.27 -8.18
C LEU A 623 3.50 5.78 -9.48
N GLU A 624 2.19 6.05 -9.48
CA GLU A 624 1.51 6.63 -10.64
C GLU A 624 2.02 8.04 -10.94
N ASP A 625 2.17 8.89 -9.93
CA ASP A 625 2.73 10.24 -10.08
C ASP A 625 4.19 10.20 -10.56
N ASN A 626 4.99 9.25 -10.07
CA ASN A 626 6.36 9.07 -10.55
C ASN A 626 6.38 8.71 -12.05
N GLU A 627 5.48 7.85 -12.51
CA GLU A 627 5.38 7.50 -13.92
C GLU A 627 4.91 8.70 -14.77
N ARG A 628 3.95 9.50 -14.28
CA ARG A 628 3.55 10.76 -14.92
C ARG A 628 4.74 11.73 -15.04
N VAL A 629 5.54 11.86 -13.98
CA VAL A 629 6.76 12.69 -14.01
C VAL A 629 7.76 12.17 -15.04
N LYS A 630 7.97 10.85 -15.14
CA LYS A 630 8.85 10.29 -16.18
C LYS A 630 8.36 10.61 -17.60
N ILE A 631 7.06 10.53 -17.84
CA ILE A 631 6.47 10.90 -19.14
C ILE A 631 6.72 12.38 -19.43
N LEU A 632 6.42 13.27 -18.48
CA LEU A 632 6.67 14.71 -18.62
C LEU A 632 8.15 15.05 -18.83
N VAL A 633 9.06 14.32 -18.19
CA VAL A 633 10.51 14.47 -18.40
C VAL A 633 10.91 14.04 -19.81
N LYS A 634 10.35 12.93 -20.34
CA LYS A 634 10.58 12.52 -21.73
C LYS A 634 10.08 13.59 -22.71
N GLU A 635 8.87 14.09 -22.52
CA GLU A 635 8.30 15.16 -23.35
C GLU A 635 9.12 16.45 -23.27
N LYS A 636 9.54 16.85 -22.06
CA LYS A 636 10.44 18.00 -21.85
C LYS A 636 11.75 17.81 -22.61
N ASN A 637 12.35 16.63 -22.57
CA ASN A 637 13.60 16.34 -23.27
C ASN A 637 13.42 16.35 -24.78
N GLU A 638 12.31 15.82 -25.30
CA GLU A 638 11.97 15.90 -26.72
C GLU A 638 11.74 17.33 -27.18
N LEU A 639 11.02 18.12 -26.38
CA LEU A 639 10.77 19.53 -26.67
C LEU A 639 12.06 20.35 -26.61
N ALA A 640 12.94 20.06 -25.64
CA ALA A 640 14.26 20.66 -25.55
C ALA A 640 15.13 20.33 -26.77
N LYS A 641 15.12 19.08 -27.25
CA LYS A 641 15.80 18.72 -28.50
C LYS A 641 15.26 19.48 -29.71
N LYS A 642 13.93 19.55 -29.87
CA LYS A 642 13.30 20.32 -30.94
C LYS A 642 13.65 21.81 -30.86
N PHE A 643 13.73 22.37 -29.66
CA PHE A 643 14.15 23.76 -29.43
C PHE A 643 15.61 23.97 -29.81
N GLU A 644 16.50 23.05 -29.45
CA GLU A 644 17.91 23.13 -29.83
C GLU A 644 18.09 23.01 -31.35
N GLU A 645 17.34 22.11 -32.00
CA GLU A 645 17.32 21.99 -33.46
C GLU A 645 16.85 23.27 -34.16
N THR A 646 15.80 23.92 -33.66
CA THR A 646 15.31 25.18 -34.24
C THR A 646 16.26 26.33 -33.97
N ARG A 647 16.88 26.38 -32.79
CA ARG A 647 17.95 27.32 -32.45
C ARG A 647 19.14 27.16 -33.42
N ASN A 648 19.61 25.94 -33.65
CA ASN A 648 20.70 25.66 -34.58
C ASN A 648 20.34 26.05 -36.02
N LYS A 649 19.10 25.80 -36.47
CA LYS A 649 18.61 26.25 -37.79
C LYS A 649 18.58 27.78 -37.89
N LEU A 650 18.17 28.46 -36.83
CA LEU A 650 18.16 29.93 -36.77
C LEU A 650 19.59 30.48 -36.83
N GLU A 651 20.51 29.92 -36.04
CA GLU A 651 21.92 30.31 -36.03
C GLU A 651 22.58 30.08 -37.39
N ALA A 652 22.35 28.93 -38.03
CA ALA A 652 22.81 28.67 -39.39
C ALA A 652 22.19 29.65 -40.40
N SER A 653 20.91 30.00 -40.26
CA SER A 653 20.25 30.99 -41.13
C SER A 653 20.82 32.40 -40.92
N LEU A 654 21.15 32.77 -39.69
CA LEU A 654 21.81 34.03 -39.37
C LEU A 654 23.24 34.07 -39.93
N GLN A 655 23.98 32.98 -39.87
CA GLN A 655 25.31 32.87 -40.48
C GLN A 655 25.23 33.05 -42.00
N VAL A 656 24.34 32.32 -42.67
CA VAL A 656 24.14 32.46 -44.12
C VAL A 656 23.67 33.86 -44.49
N LEU A 657 22.86 34.50 -43.65
CA LEU A 657 22.47 35.89 -43.86
C LEU A 657 23.67 36.83 -43.72
N GLY A 658 24.52 36.62 -42.72
CA GLY A 658 25.78 37.35 -42.54
C GLY A 658 26.72 37.21 -43.75
N GLU A 659 26.95 35.99 -44.23
CA GLU A 659 27.76 35.72 -45.43
C GLU A 659 27.17 36.40 -46.69
N LYS A 660 25.84 36.46 -46.80
CA LYS A 660 25.18 37.20 -47.90
C LYS A 660 25.33 38.71 -47.76
N THR A 661 25.25 39.26 -46.55
CA THR A 661 25.46 40.69 -46.30
C THR A 661 26.90 41.09 -46.61
N GLU A 662 27.88 40.29 -46.20
CA GLU A 662 29.29 40.50 -46.53
C GLU A 662 29.52 40.47 -48.05
N LYS A 663 28.94 39.49 -48.76
CA LYS A 663 29.02 39.44 -50.23
C LYS A 663 28.38 40.64 -50.92
N VAL A 664 27.29 41.19 -50.37
CA VAL A 664 26.67 42.41 -50.92
C VAL A 664 27.60 43.61 -50.70
N GLU A 665 28.21 43.72 -49.52
CA GLU A 665 29.18 44.77 -49.21
C GLU A 665 30.43 44.70 -50.10
N GLU A 666 30.95 43.50 -50.36
CA GLU A 666 32.04 43.27 -51.33
C GLU A 666 31.65 43.75 -52.74
N LEU A 667 30.46 43.38 -53.22
CA LEU A 667 29.98 43.81 -54.54
C LEU A 667 29.71 45.32 -54.60
N GLU A 668 29.22 45.93 -53.52
CA GLU A 668 29.04 47.39 -53.44
C GLU A 668 30.39 48.12 -53.51
N ASN A 669 31.41 47.59 -52.83
CA ASN A 669 32.79 48.10 -52.92
C ASN A 669 33.36 47.92 -54.33
N ASP A 670 33.20 46.75 -54.96
CA ASP A 670 33.63 46.51 -56.35
C ASP A 670 32.98 47.50 -57.33
N VAL A 671 31.68 47.78 -57.14
CA VAL A 671 30.94 48.77 -57.97
C VAL A 671 31.43 50.19 -57.71
N ALA A 672 31.73 50.54 -56.46
CA ALA A 672 32.31 51.84 -56.12
C ALA A 672 33.69 52.02 -56.78
N ASP A 673 34.55 51.01 -56.73
CA ASP A 673 35.87 51.01 -57.37
C ASP A 673 35.76 51.11 -58.89
N LEU A 674 34.83 50.37 -59.51
CA LEU A 674 34.53 50.48 -60.95
C LEU A 674 34.07 51.89 -61.33
N LYS A 675 33.22 52.49 -60.52
CA LYS A 675 32.74 53.86 -60.73
C LYS A 675 33.89 54.86 -60.62
N GLU A 676 34.76 54.73 -59.62
CA GLU A 676 35.94 55.58 -59.46
C GLU A 676 36.88 55.43 -60.67
N MET A 677 37.15 54.19 -61.10
CA MET A 677 37.98 53.92 -62.28
C MET A 677 37.41 54.54 -63.56
N MET A 678 36.09 54.43 -63.79
CA MET A 678 35.42 55.08 -64.92
C MET A 678 35.51 56.61 -64.82
N GLN A 679 35.36 57.16 -63.62
CA GLN A 679 35.45 58.59 -63.38
C GLN A 679 36.87 59.11 -63.64
N GLN A 680 37.90 58.35 -63.22
CA GLN A 680 39.31 58.61 -63.54
C GLN A 680 39.58 58.52 -65.04
N GLN A 681 39.03 57.53 -65.76
CA GLN A 681 39.16 57.42 -67.22
C GLN A 681 38.49 58.59 -67.94
N ILE A 682 37.29 59.00 -67.51
CA ILE A 682 36.60 60.18 -68.06
C ILE A 682 37.43 61.44 -67.80
N GLN A 683 37.98 61.60 -66.60
CA GLN A 683 38.86 62.73 -66.27
C GLN A 683 40.10 62.75 -67.17
N GLN A 684 40.76 61.61 -67.36
CA GLN A 684 41.92 61.50 -68.26
C GLN A 684 41.55 61.84 -69.71
N MET A 685 40.39 61.38 -70.20
CA MET A 685 39.91 61.73 -71.54
C MET A 685 39.58 63.22 -71.66
N ALA A 686 38.97 63.83 -70.64
CA ALA A 686 38.68 65.26 -70.59
C ALA A 686 39.98 66.09 -70.59
N ASP A 687 40.96 65.73 -69.77
CA ASP A 687 42.28 66.36 -69.70
C ASP A 687 43.02 66.23 -71.06
N MET A 688 42.92 65.07 -71.72
CA MET A 688 43.47 64.88 -73.07
C MET A 688 42.79 65.75 -74.12
N GLN A 689 41.46 65.88 -74.07
CA GLN A 689 40.71 66.75 -74.97
C GLN A 689 41.06 68.23 -74.74
N GLU A 690 41.24 68.64 -73.50
CA GLU A 690 41.67 70.00 -73.15
C GLU A 690 43.09 70.30 -73.65
N ARG A 691 44.01 69.32 -73.60
CA ARG A 691 45.36 69.47 -74.17
C ARG A 691 45.40 69.48 -75.70
N MET A 692 44.39 68.93 -76.38
CA MET A 692 44.31 68.93 -77.85
C MET A 692 43.61 70.17 -78.42
N ARG A 693 42.92 70.94 -77.59
CA ARG A 693 42.43 72.29 -77.93
C ARG A 693 43.54 73.32 -77.73
#